data_AF-A0A3D0LBS6-F1
#
_entry.id   AF-A0A3D0LBS6-F1
#
_cell.length_a   1.000
_cell.length_b   1.000
_cell.length_c   1.000
_cell.angle_alpha   90.00
_cell.angle_beta   90.00
_cell.angle_gamma   90.00
#
_symmetry.space_group_name_H-M   'P 1'
#
loop_
_entity.id
_entity.type
_entity.pdbx_description
1 polymer ?
#
loop_
_entity_poly.entity_id
_entity_poly.type
_entity_poly.pdbx_seq_one_letter_code
_entity_poly.pdbx_strand_id
1 'polypeptide(L)'
;MKENEELNEINYTDKYSKADLIDMDNLIGMALFDILKDSIPFERRVSMYASMSLMQHLRNGYTEEIALVYNDEYPELVSEIESGKLDQHSLELDYTREVPNTLYTIDDTTQSVTYYNKALNGPIKRMIDGLKELNGLLDDYLKKEQLTEAERAYVMIIRQAMDVYISGEHQRLKSDSPMFLNALRECYNTIETNKAGVELSIGQNDEVKVKYIGTQNSDWKESIKSIEGSPILDTLTKEVNVYNKWKDFVDKKGVDRSEMIAVYEDYNKTAKKLFSMTEEEFAVYYDKGHLQNPYDQVVSGGRDHHYIRYEAEAKMQLLKAGYPSADINALSKFYVALRNEKHSYEKSRKNDPEDMKRHEDNLEVWKLLVKDPPVNAQTRKQRINILTTMMNLSGEKHEKVRAEIQARQYVKLDPIEELSLSDNIKGLYDALDAKTIDPGYVKSSDEYKKMKEDILKLSQIDKEKEPEKYEVQKEKAYNSTKKYVEHKNEEMKDPKHKRSTREERRVKTANAVLDSLDRLKRADAFAERAINGKKVIGENTAYENAKEFVKNADNMKAGLELIHTKLDTFKKKLDLTADGSSNSKVYKKLYDSITKCMEVMKDPEAKPAEILKALQNVNKGAYGYKNDKDTALLGHTGKRTGARYKISKDIIEEVPILVNYYENLRIPFSNVKDDKNYTYSTKSYEEIAASADKLREKYRDNLEAEPKPGPDEIKPYMAIYEVSETQRMIRKQINKLSPFMGENYMVDRKPSRYSALAKNMSLEDYAKSFVAMSYLDKTYKEGFNVEKLEQLHGLINDKEAGFEFEVKLLTKSKAFKDLVKNNPDKLFEKYKSIDDKNVEIVMSCEDFLNRTARENRGEAEGYERGLQNYMSASMRTSKNRAAEVIVCTILSNPIGMSMTESIAADPLLKPKNAIRMLQKKVCEYMKKDPRKGYNYFYRDAEEMTKIAKFMDKTLKNYQKELKTDNNLDKIHINNNNLIDSIDLGSVDDVNTIIDNKSRTDSMDSGRSSNSIINTNTNQKNNGKKKDTGRKSTMSK
;
A
#
# COMPACT_ATOMS: atom_id res chain seq x y z
N MET A 1 -13.05 -13.20 47.08
CA MET A 1 -13.19 -14.42 46.24
C MET A 1 -11.82 -15.02 45.99
N LYS A 2 -11.18 -15.52 47.05
CA LYS A 2 -9.94 -16.31 47.01
C LYS A 2 -10.11 -17.38 48.08
N GLU A 3 -10.84 -18.43 47.74
CA GLU A 3 -10.96 -19.71 48.46
C GLU A 3 -12.00 -20.52 47.66
N ASN A 4 -11.55 -21.62 47.06
CA ASN A 4 -12.17 -22.55 46.08
C ASN A 4 -11.56 -22.53 44.66
N GLU A 5 -10.22 -22.51 44.56
CA GLU A 5 -9.55 -23.30 43.52
C GLU A 5 -9.26 -24.67 44.13
N GLU A 6 -10.26 -25.56 44.13
CA GLU A 6 -9.95 -26.99 44.18
C GLU A 6 -9.01 -27.27 43.00
N LEU A 7 -7.86 -27.87 43.30
CA LEU A 7 -6.90 -28.38 42.34
C LEU A 7 -7.63 -29.40 41.45
N ASN A 8 -8.24 -28.95 40.36
CA ASN A 8 -8.64 -29.82 39.27
C ASN A 8 -7.35 -30.42 38.72
N GLU A 9 -7.06 -31.64 39.16
CA GLU A 9 -5.95 -32.44 38.66
C GLU A 9 -6.09 -32.52 37.13
N ILE A 10 -5.05 -32.08 36.41
CA ILE A 10 -5.09 -32.04 34.94
C ILE A 10 -5.24 -33.47 34.45
N ASN A 11 -6.36 -33.79 33.81
CA ASN A 11 -6.53 -35.07 33.13
C ASN A 11 -5.81 -35.02 31.76
N TYR A 12 -4.62 -35.61 31.69
CA TYR A 12 -3.79 -35.65 30.48
C TYR A 12 -4.43 -36.51 29.38
N THR A 13 -5.22 -37.53 29.74
CA THR A 13 -5.93 -38.40 28.77
C THR A 13 -7.01 -37.65 27.97
N ASP A 14 -7.56 -36.57 28.52
CA ASP A 14 -8.52 -35.69 27.82
C ASP A 14 -7.82 -34.63 26.95
N LYS A 15 -6.54 -34.36 27.23
CA LYS A 15 -5.78 -33.26 26.63
C LYS A 15 -4.99 -33.69 25.39
N TYR A 16 -4.54 -34.94 25.34
CA TYR A 16 -3.67 -35.46 24.29
C TYR A 16 -4.30 -36.64 23.55
N SER A 17 -4.25 -36.60 22.22
CA SER A 17 -4.73 -37.68 21.35
C SER A 17 -3.63 -38.71 21.08
N LYS A 18 -4.03 -39.90 20.59
CA LYS A 18 -3.09 -40.94 20.14
C LYS A 18 -2.07 -40.45 19.11
N ALA A 19 -2.52 -39.64 18.14
CA ALA A 19 -1.64 -39.05 17.14
C ALA A 19 -0.59 -38.12 17.78
N ASP A 20 -0.98 -37.33 18.79
CA ASP A 20 -0.05 -36.44 19.48
C ASP A 20 1.08 -37.23 20.15
N LEU A 21 0.76 -38.36 20.78
CA LEU A 21 1.77 -39.18 21.46
C LEU A 21 2.73 -39.86 20.47
N ILE A 22 2.25 -40.27 19.30
CA ILE A 22 3.10 -40.80 18.22
C ILE A 22 4.05 -39.72 17.70
N ASP A 23 3.52 -38.52 17.45
CA ASP A 23 4.34 -37.40 16.97
C ASP A 23 5.36 -36.95 18.04
N MET A 24 4.99 -36.98 19.32
CA MET A 24 5.93 -36.74 20.41
C MET A 24 7.04 -37.79 20.45
N ASP A 25 6.74 -39.08 20.25
CA ASP A 25 7.75 -40.14 20.23
C ASP A 25 8.80 -39.92 19.13
N ASN A 26 8.35 -39.60 17.91
CA ASN A 26 9.23 -39.22 16.80
C ASN A 26 10.12 -38.02 17.15
N LEU A 27 9.52 -36.99 17.77
CA LEU A 27 10.22 -35.77 18.18
C LEU A 27 11.31 -36.03 19.23
N ILE A 28 11.00 -36.91 20.21
CA ILE A 28 11.94 -37.34 21.25
C ILE A 28 13.10 -38.10 20.61
N GLY A 29 12.80 -39.04 19.70
CA GLY A 29 13.79 -39.82 18.96
C GLY A 29 14.78 -38.92 18.22
N MET A 30 14.26 -37.98 17.44
CA MET A 30 15.08 -37.02 16.70
C MET A 30 15.92 -36.13 17.63
N ALA A 31 15.32 -35.57 18.69
CA ALA A 31 16.05 -34.71 19.62
C ALA A 31 17.21 -35.44 20.31
N LEU A 32 16.97 -36.66 20.80
CA LEU A 32 17.99 -37.46 21.49
C LEU A 32 19.03 -38.04 20.52
N PHE A 33 18.60 -38.62 19.42
CA PHE A 33 19.45 -39.44 18.57
C PHE A 33 20.08 -38.71 17.38
N ASP A 34 19.55 -37.55 16.98
CA ASP A 34 20.20 -36.66 16.02
C ASP A 34 20.85 -35.46 16.70
N ILE A 35 20.06 -34.60 17.34
CA ILE A 35 20.54 -33.27 17.77
C ILE A 35 21.47 -33.37 18.98
N LEU A 36 21.05 -34.10 20.01
CA LEU A 36 21.76 -34.21 21.28
C LEU A 36 22.70 -35.42 21.34
N LYS A 37 22.97 -36.08 20.20
CA LYS A 37 23.68 -37.36 20.16
C LYS A 37 25.08 -37.32 20.77
N ASP A 38 25.77 -36.19 20.57
CA ASP A 38 27.12 -35.93 21.07
C ASP A 38 27.12 -35.22 22.44
N SER A 39 25.96 -34.72 22.87
CA SER A 39 25.80 -34.00 24.15
C SER A 39 25.36 -34.92 25.29
N ILE A 40 24.81 -36.09 24.99
CA ILE A 40 24.26 -37.02 25.97
C ILE A 40 24.82 -38.43 25.69
N PRO A 41 25.42 -39.11 26.70
CA PRO A 41 25.90 -40.49 26.56
C PRO A 41 24.82 -41.43 26.02
N PHE A 42 25.21 -42.37 25.15
CA PHE A 42 24.29 -43.24 24.42
C PHE A 42 23.33 -43.99 25.35
N GLU A 43 23.86 -44.57 26.43
CA GLU A 43 23.09 -45.34 27.42
C GLU A 43 22.02 -44.47 28.09
N ARG A 44 22.38 -43.21 28.40
CA ARG A 44 21.43 -42.24 28.96
C ARG A 44 20.35 -41.87 27.94
N ARG A 45 20.69 -41.71 26.65
CA ARG A 45 19.70 -41.45 25.60
C ARG A 45 18.71 -42.60 25.45
N VAL A 46 19.20 -43.85 25.41
CA VAL A 46 18.36 -45.05 25.33
C VAL A 46 17.44 -45.15 26.55
N SER A 47 17.96 -44.93 27.75
CA SER A 47 17.16 -44.93 28.98
C SER A 47 16.07 -43.83 28.98
N MET A 48 16.42 -42.60 28.58
CA MET A 48 15.47 -41.49 28.47
C MET A 48 14.36 -41.82 27.46
N TYR A 49 14.74 -42.25 26.24
CA TYR A 49 13.78 -42.61 25.19
C TYR A 49 12.85 -43.73 25.64
N ALA A 50 13.37 -44.84 26.16
CA ALA A 50 12.56 -45.96 26.67
C ALA A 50 11.53 -45.52 27.74
N SER A 51 11.92 -44.59 28.63
CA SER A 51 11.01 -44.08 29.66
C SER A 51 9.90 -43.17 29.12
N MET A 52 10.11 -42.53 27.97
CA MET A 52 9.12 -41.65 27.33
C MET A 52 8.29 -42.37 26.26
N SER A 53 8.77 -43.50 25.74
CA SER A 53 8.13 -44.31 24.69
C SER A 53 7.17 -45.39 25.21
N LEU A 54 6.78 -45.33 26.50
CA LEU A 54 5.89 -46.32 27.14
C LEU A 54 4.60 -46.58 26.35
N MET A 55 4.01 -45.54 25.76
CA MET A 55 2.80 -45.67 24.93
C MET A 55 3.05 -46.45 23.63
N GLN A 56 4.21 -46.25 23.02
CA GLN A 56 4.62 -47.00 21.84
C GLN A 56 4.93 -48.46 22.21
N HIS A 57 5.45 -48.72 23.41
CA HIS A 57 5.64 -50.07 23.91
C HIS A 57 4.31 -50.81 24.13
N LEU A 58 3.32 -50.15 24.74
CA LEU A 58 1.96 -50.72 24.88
C LEU A 58 1.36 -51.05 23.52
N ARG A 59 1.50 -50.14 22.55
CA ARG A 59 1.01 -50.34 21.17
C ARG A 59 1.68 -51.52 20.47
N ASN A 60 2.96 -51.75 20.74
CA ASN A 60 3.72 -52.87 20.18
C ASN A 60 3.46 -54.20 20.90
N GLY A 61 2.57 -54.23 21.90
CA GLY A 61 2.19 -55.45 22.61
C GLY A 61 3.16 -55.88 23.71
N TYR A 62 4.06 -55.00 24.18
CA TYR A 62 5.02 -55.31 25.25
C TYR A 62 4.38 -55.26 26.66
N THR A 63 3.17 -55.80 26.81
CA THR A 63 2.37 -55.69 28.04
C THR A 63 3.00 -56.41 29.22
N GLU A 64 3.64 -57.56 28.99
CA GLU A 64 4.34 -58.34 30.03
C GLU A 64 5.60 -57.61 30.50
N GLU A 65 6.39 -57.07 29.57
CA GLU A 65 7.57 -56.27 29.89
C GLU A 65 7.21 -55.00 30.66
N ILE A 66 6.11 -54.34 30.28
CA ILE A 66 5.63 -53.14 30.95
C ILE A 66 5.18 -53.44 32.37
N ALA A 67 4.46 -54.54 32.58
CA ALA A 67 4.08 -55.00 33.90
C ALA A 67 5.30 -55.20 34.79
N LEU A 68 6.35 -55.84 34.27
CA LEU A 68 7.59 -56.06 35.03
C LEU A 68 8.38 -54.77 35.31
N VAL A 69 8.49 -53.84 34.35
CA VAL A 69 9.31 -52.62 34.51
C VAL A 69 8.61 -51.56 35.34
N TYR A 70 7.30 -51.40 35.17
CA TYR A 70 6.59 -50.22 35.64
C TYR A 70 5.54 -50.49 36.73
N ASN A 71 5.43 -51.71 37.27
CA ASN A 71 4.48 -52.03 38.34
C ASN A 71 4.60 -51.10 39.56
N ASP A 72 5.82 -50.79 39.98
CA ASP A 72 6.05 -49.93 41.14
C ASP A 72 5.72 -48.45 40.85
N GLU A 73 5.81 -48.02 39.58
CA GLU A 73 5.58 -46.63 39.17
C GLU A 73 4.13 -46.37 38.75
N TYR A 74 3.48 -47.35 38.11
CA TYR A 74 2.11 -47.27 37.59
C TYR A 74 1.29 -48.54 37.94
N PRO A 75 1.05 -48.84 39.23
CA PRO A 75 0.36 -50.07 39.64
C PRO A 75 -1.07 -50.16 39.08
N GLU A 76 -1.76 -49.02 38.90
CA GLU A 76 -3.08 -48.97 38.27
C GLU A 76 -3.04 -49.36 36.78
N LEU A 77 -1.97 -48.99 36.07
CA LEU A 77 -1.75 -49.38 34.68
C LEU A 77 -1.55 -50.88 34.58
N VAL A 78 -0.68 -51.44 35.44
CA VAL A 78 -0.37 -52.87 35.45
C VAL A 78 -1.60 -53.69 35.82
N SER A 79 -2.39 -53.25 36.80
CA SER A 79 -3.64 -53.92 37.15
C SER A 79 -4.65 -53.95 35.98
N GLU A 80 -4.73 -52.88 35.20
CA GLU A 80 -5.59 -52.83 34.01
C GLU A 80 -5.06 -53.72 32.87
N ILE A 81 -3.73 -53.87 32.74
CA ILE A 81 -3.09 -54.82 31.82
C ILE A 81 -3.37 -56.27 32.22
N GLU A 82 -3.08 -56.62 33.47
CA GLU A 82 -3.25 -57.98 34.00
C GLU A 82 -4.72 -58.43 34.00
N SER A 83 -5.67 -57.50 34.19
CA SER A 83 -7.10 -57.78 34.10
C SER A 83 -7.63 -57.89 32.66
N GLY A 84 -6.77 -57.68 31.65
CA GLY A 84 -7.13 -57.72 30.24
C GLY A 84 -8.02 -56.56 29.78
N LYS A 85 -8.15 -55.51 30.60
CA LYS A 85 -8.90 -54.29 30.26
C LYS A 85 -8.06 -53.30 29.45
N LEU A 86 -6.74 -53.46 29.48
CA LEU A 86 -5.80 -52.68 28.69
C LEU A 86 -4.78 -53.61 28.02
N ASP A 87 -4.91 -53.78 26.71
CA ASP A 87 -3.94 -54.47 25.86
C ASP A 87 -3.67 -53.66 24.58
N GLN A 88 -2.90 -54.22 23.65
CA GLN A 88 -2.62 -53.59 22.36
C GLN A 88 -3.91 -53.24 21.59
N HIS A 89 -4.95 -54.09 21.68
CA HIS A 89 -6.22 -53.94 20.97
C HIS A 89 -7.16 -52.95 21.66
N SER A 90 -7.03 -52.78 22.98
CA SER A 90 -7.76 -51.80 23.78
C SER A 90 -7.32 -50.37 23.45
N LEU A 91 -6.09 -50.20 22.94
CA LEU A 91 -5.61 -48.95 22.33
C LEU A 91 -6.08 -48.76 20.87
N GLU A 92 -6.74 -49.76 20.29
CA GLU A 92 -7.31 -49.77 18.92
C GLU A 92 -8.84 -49.70 18.89
N LEU A 93 -9.54 -49.94 20.01
CA LEU A 93 -11.00 -49.81 20.11
C LEU A 93 -11.41 -48.34 20.22
N ASP A 94 -11.80 -47.73 19.09
CA ASP A 94 -12.07 -46.29 18.95
C ASP A 94 -13.40 -45.82 19.57
N TYR A 95 -13.43 -44.67 20.26
CA TYR A 95 -14.59 -43.76 20.21
C TYR A 95 -14.12 -42.59 19.40
N THR A 96 -14.77 -42.40 18.25
CA THR A 96 -14.70 -41.15 17.52
C THR A 96 -15.41 -40.09 18.34
N ARG A 97 -14.65 -39.24 19.04
CA ARG A 97 -15.13 -37.87 19.23
C ARG A 97 -15.03 -37.24 17.85
N GLU A 98 -16.13 -36.73 17.31
CA GLU A 98 -16.08 -35.87 16.12
C GLU A 98 -15.31 -34.60 16.47
N VAL A 99 -13.98 -34.67 16.39
CA VAL A 99 -13.17 -33.46 16.27
C VAL A 99 -13.21 -33.09 14.80
N PRO A 100 -13.39 -31.80 14.47
CA PRO A 100 -13.36 -31.36 13.09
C PRO A 100 -12.05 -31.83 12.44
N ASN A 101 -12.19 -32.74 11.47
CA ASN A 101 -11.10 -33.16 10.60
C ASN A 101 -10.35 -31.91 10.14
N THR A 102 -9.02 -31.92 10.14
CA THR A 102 -8.26 -30.72 9.81
C THR A 102 -8.62 -30.30 8.39
N LEU A 103 -9.39 -29.21 8.25
CA LEU A 103 -10.07 -28.76 7.02
C LEU A 103 -9.11 -28.40 5.86
N TYR A 104 -7.82 -28.69 6.04
CA TYR A 104 -6.69 -28.38 5.18
C TYR A 104 -6.09 -29.60 4.48
N THR A 105 -6.38 -30.84 4.94
CA THR A 105 -5.79 -32.07 4.38
C THR A 105 -6.79 -32.92 3.59
N ILE A 106 -6.31 -33.49 2.48
CA ILE A 106 -7.02 -34.50 1.68
C ILE A 106 -7.01 -35.87 2.42
N ASP A 107 -6.05 -36.09 3.32
CA ASP A 107 -5.99 -37.29 4.17
C ASP A 107 -7.16 -37.31 5.18
N ASP A 108 -8.06 -38.26 4.97
CA ASP A 108 -9.27 -38.53 5.76
C ASP A 108 -9.01 -39.16 7.14
N THR A 109 -7.75 -39.27 7.58
CA THR A 109 -7.38 -40.25 8.61
C THR A 109 -7.10 -39.69 10.01
N THR A 110 -7.28 -38.39 10.29
CA THR A 110 -7.11 -37.90 11.67
C THR A 110 -8.42 -37.85 12.45
N GLN A 111 -8.95 -39.05 12.73
CA GLN A 111 -9.87 -39.26 13.83
C GLN A 111 -9.13 -38.98 15.15
N SER A 112 -9.64 -38.07 15.98
CA SER A 112 -9.12 -37.90 17.33
C SER A 112 -9.52 -39.10 18.17
N VAL A 113 -8.58 -40.00 18.43
CA VAL A 113 -8.75 -41.09 19.39
C VAL A 113 -8.37 -40.54 20.77
N THR A 114 -9.37 -40.34 21.64
CA THR A 114 -9.16 -40.14 23.08
C THR A 114 -8.96 -41.51 23.75
N TYR A 115 -8.04 -41.59 24.70
CA TYR A 115 -7.82 -42.79 25.50
C TYR A 115 -8.89 -42.93 26.58
N TYR A 116 -9.43 -44.13 26.74
CA TYR A 116 -10.48 -44.40 27.73
C TYR A 116 -9.97 -44.67 29.13
N ASN A 117 -8.72 -45.14 29.24
CA ASN A 117 -8.22 -45.64 30.50
C ASN A 117 -7.47 -44.54 31.26
N LYS A 118 -8.06 -44.09 32.39
CA LYS A 118 -7.43 -43.13 33.30
C LYS A 118 -6.08 -43.60 33.84
N ALA A 119 -5.81 -44.91 33.85
CA ALA A 119 -4.51 -45.46 34.22
C ALA A 119 -3.36 -44.98 33.31
N LEU A 120 -3.66 -44.46 32.12
CA LEU A 120 -2.68 -43.86 31.20
C LEU A 120 -2.29 -42.43 31.57
N ASN A 121 -2.96 -41.80 32.55
CA ASN A 121 -2.67 -40.42 32.95
C ASN A 121 -1.23 -40.24 33.47
N GLY A 122 -0.75 -41.19 34.28
CA GLY A 122 0.63 -41.22 34.79
C GLY A 122 1.67 -41.32 33.67
N PRO A 123 1.59 -42.34 32.80
CA PRO A 123 2.43 -42.48 31.60
C PRO A 123 2.48 -41.24 30.70
N ILE A 124 1.33 -40.64 30.37
CA ILE A 124 1.30 -39.44 29.52
C ILE A 124 1.97 -38.26 30.24
N LYS A 125 1.71 -38.07 31.53
CA LYS A 125 2.39 -37.05 32.34
C LYS A 125 3.91 -37.26 32.33
N ARG A 126 4.40 -38.49 32.44
CA ARG A 126 5.82 -38.84 32.37
C ARG A 126 6.45 -38.44 31.03
N MET A 127 5.77 -38.73 29.92
CA MET A 127 6.21 -38.29 28.59
C MET A 127 6.31 -36.76 28.49
N ILE A 128 5.30 -36.03 28.98
CA ILE A 128 5.31 -34.56 29.01
C ILE A 128 6.42 -34.01 29.89
N ASP A 129 6.66 -34.61 31.07
CA ASP A 129 7.75 -34.21 31.96
C ASP A 129 9.12 -34.49 31.33
N GLY A 130 9.27 -35.62 30.60
CA GLY A 130 10.45 -35.92 29.80
C GLY A 130 10.68 -34.93 28.65
N LEU A 131 9.62 -34.50 27.95
CA LEU A 131 9.71 -33.44 26.95
C LEU A 131 10.18 -32.12 27.57
N LYS A 132 9.74 -31.77 28.79
CA LYS A 132 10.25 -30.57 29.49
C LYS A 132 11.75 -30.68 29.79
N GLU A 133 12.22 -31.86 30.20
CA GLU A 133 13.66 -32.11 30.40
C GLU A 133 14.43 -31.95 29.08
N LEU A 134 13.96 -32.57 28.00
CA LEU A 134 14.57 -32.45 26.67
C LEU A 134 14.59 -31.00 26.16
N ASN A 135 13.51 -30.27 26.35
CA ASN A 135 13.42 -28.86 25.98
C ASN A 135 14.49 -28.02 26.72
N GLY A 136 14.70 -28.29 28.01
CA GLY A 136 15.79 -27.68 28.79
C GLY A 136 17.17 -28.06 28.26
N LEU A 137 17.38 -29.30 27.85
CA LEU A 137 18.63 -29.78 27.25
C LEU A 137 18.90 -29.13 25.87
N LEU A 138 17.86 -28.94 25.06
CA LEU A 138 17.95 -28.20 23.79
C LEU A 138 18.27 -26.71 24.01
N ASP A 139 17.65 -26.08 25.01
CA ASP A 139 17.96 -24.69 25.38
C ASP A 139 19.44 -24.53 25.81
N ASP A 140 19.97 -25.53 26.52
CA ASP A 140 21.39 -25.59 26.89
C ASP A 140 22.29 -25.84 25.68
N TYR A 141 21.90 -26.74 24.78
CA TYR A 141 22.60 -27.03 23.53
C TYR A 141 22.70 -25.76 22.66
N LEU A 142 21.59 -25.07 22.43
CA LEU A 142 21.52 -23.83 21.65
C LEU A 142 22.41 -22.69 22.20
N LYS A 143 22.72 -22.71 23.51
CA LYS A 143 23.61 -21.73 24.16
C LYS A 143 25.08 -22.13 24.09
N LYS A 144 25.39 -23.42 24.21
CA LYS A 144 26.76 -23.94 24.32
C LYS A 144 27.38 -24.22 22.95
N GLU A 145 26.58 -24.71 22.01
CA GLU A 145 27.05 -25.16 20.71
C GLU A 145 27.20 -23.98 19.72
N GLN A 146 28.26 -24.01 18.92
CA GLN A 146 28.46 -23.07 17.81
C GLN A 146 27.73 -23.56 16.57
N LEU A 147 26.48 -23.14 16.43
CA LEU A 147 25.62 -23.44 15.27
C LEU A 147 25.65 -22.31 14.24
N THR A 148 25.57 -22.67 12.95
CA THR A 148 25.24 -21.71 11.87
C THR A 148 23.81 -21.17 12.05
N GLU A 149 23.45 -20.13 11.29
CA GLU A 149 22.09 -19.59 11.33
C GLU A 149 21.04 -20.63 10.89
N ALA A 150 21.34 -21.38 9.83
CA ALA A 150 20.51 -22.46 9.31
C ALA A 150 20.32 -23.59 10.33
N GLU A 151 21.42 -24.08 10.91
CA GLU A 151 21.40 -25.13 11.94
C GLU A 151 20.62 -24.70 13.18
N ARG A 152 20.85 -23.46 13.65
CA ARG A 152 20.11 -22.89 14.77
C ARG A 152 18.63 -22.79 14.49
N ALA A 153 18.24 -22.32 13.30
CA ALA A 153 16.85 -22.23 12.90
C ALA A 153 16.17 -23.59 12.90
N TYR A 154 16.84 -24.63 12.38
CA TYR A 154 16.35 -26.00 12.36
C TYR A 154 16.10 -26.56 13.78
N VAL A 155 17.08 -26.43 14.68
CA VAL A 155 16.94 -26.87 16.08
C VAL A 155 15.82 -26.11 16.80
N MET A 156 15.63 -24.83 16.48
CA MET A 156 14.54 -24.02 17.03
C MET A 156 13.15 -24.52 16.60
N ILE A 157 12.99 -25.13 15.42
CA ILE A 157 11.71 -25.72 15.00
C ILE A 157 11.31 -26.85 15.96
N ILE A 158 12.24 -27.77 16.21
CA ILE A 158 12.07 -28.92 17.11
C ILE A 158 11.78 -28.47 18.54
N ARG A 159 12.56 -27.51 19.03
CA ARG A 159 12.38 -26.91 20.35
C ARG A 159 10.99 -26.27 20.49
N GLN A 160 10.54 -25.50 19.50
CA GLN A 160 9.20 -24.89 19.50
C GLN A 160 8.08 -25.93 19.38
N ALA A 161 8.28 -27.03 18.65
CA ALA A 161 7.32 -28.12 18.59
C ALA A 161 7.13 -28.77 19.97
N MET A 162 8.23 -28.93 20.74
CA MET A 162 8.14 -29.42 22.13
C MET A 162 7.29 -28.50 23.01
N ASP A 163 7.45 -27.17 22.91
CA ASP A 163 6.59 -26.21 23.66
C ASP A 163 5.10 -26.38 23.33
N VAL A 164 4.77 -26.62 22.05
CA VAL A 164 3.39 -26.83 21.59
C VAL A 164 2.79 -28.10 22.20
N TYR A 165 3.56 -29.19 22.23
CA TYR A 165 3.13 -30.44 22.85
C TYR A 165 3.06 -30.32 24.38
N ILE A 166 4.05 -29.73 25.04
CA ILE A 166 4.05 -29.52 26.51
C ILE A 166 2.83 -28.68 26.95
N SER A 167 2.47 -27.65 26.16
CA SER A 167 1.30 -26.81 26.46
C SER A 167 -0.03 -27.49 26.10
N GLY A 168 -0.03 -28.47 25.20
CA GLY A 168 -1.22 -29.11 24.62
C GLY A 168 -1.95 -28.23 23.61
N GLU A 169 -1.25 -27.28 23.00
CA GLU A 169 -1.81 -26.40 21.98
C GLU A 169 -1.89 -27.05 20.59
N HIS A 170 -1.29 -28.24 20.39
CA HIS A 170 -1.18 -28.90 19.07
C HIS A 170 -2.53 -29.02 18.34
N GLN A 171 -3.57 -29.51 19.02
CA GLN A 171 -4.90 -29.67 18.43
C GLN A 171 -5.53 -28.34 18.02
N ARG A 172 -5.27 -27.27 18.77
CA ARG A 172 -5.70 -25.91 18.41
C ARG A 172 -4.93 -25.38 17.19
N LEU A 173 -3.63 -25.67 17.09
CA LEU A 173 -2.81 -25.25 15.95
C LEU A 173 -3.22 -25.91 14.63
N LYS A 174 -3.81 -27.11 14.68
CA LYS A 174 -4.39 -27.76 13.49
C LYS A 174 -5.47 -26.90 12.82
N SER A 175 -6.24 -26.12 13.58
CA SER A 175 -7.20 -25.16 13.02
C SER A 175 -6.62 -23.77 12.80
N ASP A 176 -5.72 -23.33 13.67
CA ASP A 176 -5.29 -21.93 13.75
C ASP A 176 -4.05 -21.61 12.90
N SER A 177 -3.16 -22.59 12.70
CA SER A 177 -1.85 -22.41 12.07
C SER A 177 -1.25 -23.73 11.54
N PRO A 178 -1.87 -24.39 10.54
CA PRO A 178 -1.36 -25.65 9.99
C PRO A 178 0.02 -25.50 9.32
N MET A 179 0.45 -24.28 8.93
CA MET A 179 1.80 -24.01 8.42
C MET A 179 2.91 -24.45 9.38
N PHE A 180 2.75 -24.24 10.69
CA PHE A 180 3.76 -24.66 11.66
C PHE A 180 3.86 -26.18 11.76
N LEU A 181 2.70 -26.84 11.72
CA LEU A 181 2.62 -28.30 11.78
C LEU A 181 3.18 -28.92 10.50
N ASN A 182 3.01 -28.26 9.36
CA ASN A 182 3.66 -28.61 8.11
C ASN A 182 5.18 -28.50 8.21
N ALA A 183 5.71 -27.41 8.75
CA ALA A 183 7.16 -27.25 8.94
C ALA A 183 7.73 -28.37 9.80
N LEU A 184 7.06 -28.68 10.92
CA LEU A 184 7.41 -29.83 11.76
C LEU A 184 7.36 -31.13 10.96
N ARG A 185 6.32 -31.31 10.14
CA ARG A 185 6.16 -32.47 9.26
C ARG A 185 7.29 -32.69 8.28
N GLU A 186 7.68 -31.63 7.63
CA GLU A 186 8.72 -31.65 6.63
C GLU A 186 10.12 -31.77 7.25
N CYS A 187 10.33 -31.31 8.49
CA CYS A 187 11.57 -31.58 9.22
C CYS A 187 11.84 -33.08 9.38
N TYR A 188 10.82 -33.92 9.62
CA TYR A 188 11.02 -35.37 9.77
C TYR A 188 10.91 -36.15 8.45
N ASN A 189 10.07 -35.69 7.51
CA ASN A 189 9.81 -36.44 6.27
C ASN A 189 10.75 -36.11 5.13
N THR A 190 11.30 -34.89 5.06
CA THR A 190 12.05 -34.44 3.89
C THR A 190 13.56 -34.54 4.09
N ILE A 191 14.04 -34.32 5.31
CA ILE A 191 15.47 -34.37 5.66
C ILE A 191 15.78 -35.73 6.27
N GLU A 192 16.89 -36.35 5.90
CA GLU A 192 17.36 -37.59 6.51
C GLU A 192 17.56 -37.43 8.03
N THR A 193 16.82 -38.22 8.82
CA THR A 193 16.84 -38.19 10.29
C THR A 193 16.93 -39.62 10.83
N ASN A 194 17.42 -39.78 12.07
CA ASN A 194 17.51 -41.10 12.68
C ASN A 194 16.12 -41.58 13.08
N LYS A 195 15.77 -42.78 12.62
CA LYS A 195 14.56 -43.47 13.08
C LYS A 195 14.90 -44.22 14.37
N ALA A 196 14.77 -43.53 15.49
CA ALA A 196 14.99 -44.13 16.80
C ALA A 196 13.89 -45.15 17.12
N GLY A 197 14.25 -46.19 17.86
CA GLY A 197 13.32 -47.20 18.33
C GLY A 197 13.96 -48.02 19.44
N VAL A 198 13.13 -48.55 20.33
CA VAL A 198 13.54 -49.42 21.43
C VAL A 198 12.67 -50.67 21.48
N GLU A 199 13.33 -51.81 21.62
CA GLU A 199 12.74 -53.12 21.83
C GLU A 199 12.93 -53.51 23.30
N LEU A 200 11.85 -53.97 23.95
CA LEU A 200 11.89 -54.56 25.28
C LEU A 200 11.86 -56.08 25.12
N SER A 201 12.63 -56.79 25.94
CA SER A 201 12.60 -58.26 25.97
C SER A 201 12.89 -58.77 27.37
N ILE A 202 12.27 -59.89 27.75
CA ILE A 202 12.47 -60.55 29.04
C ILE A 202 13.66 -61.52 28.93
N GLY A 203 14.67 -61.32 29.79
CA GLY A 203 15.82 -62.20 29.93
C GLY A 203 15.53 -63.46 30.76
N GLN A 204 16.53 -64.33 30.94
CA GLN A 204 16.37 -65.62 31.64
C GLN A 204 16.04 -65.52 33.15
N ASN A 205 16.09 -64.32 33.74
CA ASN A 205 15.84 -64.06 35.17
C ASN A 205 14.73 -63.01 35.39
N ASP A 206 13.77 -62.89 34.48
CA ASP A 206 12.75 -61.83 34.48
C ASP A 206 13.33 -60.39 34.43
N GLU A 207 14.62 -60.27 34.04
CA GLU A 207 15.26 -58.97 33.79
C GLU A 207 14.79 -58.41 32.44
N VAL A 208 14.27 -57.18 32.42
CA VAL A 208 13.88 -56.54 31.17
C VAL A 208 15.09 -55.88 30.51
N LYS A 209 15.42 -56.33 29.30
CA LYS A 209 16.50 -55.78 28.47
C LYS A 209 15.93 -54.76 27.50
N VAL A 210 16.53 -53.57 27.51
CA VAL A 210 16.23 -52.46 26.62
C VAL A 210 17.24 -52.46 25.48
N LYS A 211 16.79 -52.73 24.25
CA LYS A 211 17.64 -52.79 23.06
C LYS A 211 17.26 -51.67 22.09
N TYR A 212 18.23 -50.82 21.72
CA TYR A 212 18.04 -49.84 20.66
C TYR A 212 17.99 -50.53 19.28
N ILE A 213 17.00 -50.19 18.48
CA ILE A 213 16.76 -50.78 17.14
C ILE A 213 16.74 -49.73 16.02
N GLY A 214 17.25 -48.52 16.28
CA GLY A 214 17.25 -47.44 15.30
C GLY A 214 18.49 -47.38 14.40
N THR A 215 18.43 -46.54 13.37
CA THR A 215 19.61 -46.15 12.58
C THR A 215 20.51 -45.24 13.42
N GLN A 216 21.82 -45.22 13.13
CA GLN A 216 22.77 -44.28 13.76
C GLN A 216 23.61 -43.50 12.73
N ASN A 217 23.14 -43.46 11.48
CA ASN A 217 23.98 -43.01 10.37
C ASN A 217 23.67 -41.59 9.91
N SER A 218 22.58 -40.95 10.37
CA SER A 218 22.27 -39.57 9.95
C SER A 218 23.13 -38.54 10.70
N ASP A 219 23.70 -37.63 9.92
CA ASP A 219 24.24 -36.37 10.39
C ASP A 219 23.30 -35.25 9.97
N TRP A 220 22.49 -34.78 10.91
CA TRP A 220 21.53 -33.71 10.65
C TRP A 220 22.22 -32.40 10.24
N LYS A 221 23.46 -32.14 10.69
CA LYS A 221 24.21 -30.93 10.30
C LYS A 221 24.63 -31.02 8.83
N GLU A 222 25.14 -32.17 8.39
CA GLU A 222 25.42 -32.41 6.96
C GLU A 222 24.15 -32.33 6.12
N SER A 223 23.05 -32.88 6.63
CA SER A 223 21.75 -32.84 5.96
C SER A 223 21.26 -31.41 5.75
N ILE A 224 21.33 -30.55 6.78
CA ILE A 224 20.97 -29.13 6.67
C ILE A 224 21.91 -28.37 5.74
N LYS A 225 23.21 -28.62 5.84
CA LYS A 225 24.22 -28.02 4.95
C LYS A 225 23.99 -28.39 3.48
N SER A 226 23.49 -29.60 3.21
CA SER A 226 23.21 -30.06 1.84
C SER A 226 22.12 -29.24 1.15
N ILE A 227 21.13 -28.76 1.92
CA ILE A 227 19.99 -27.98 1.45
C ILE A 227 20.11 -26.48 1.78
N GLU A 228 21.27 -26.04 2.28
CA GLU A 228 21.51 -24.63 2.59
C GLU A 228 21.41 -23.77 1.31
N GLY A 229 20.65 -22.67 1.41
CA GLY A 229 20.35 -21.81 0.27
C GLY A 229 19.32 -22.37 -0.72
N SER A 230 18.71 -23.52 -0.42
CA SER A 230 17.59 -24.06 -1.21
C SER A 230 16.25 -23.44 -0.79
N PRO A 231 15.26 -23.39 -1.70
CA PRO A 231 13.87 -23.09 -1.35
C PRO A 231 13.25 -24.05 -0.33
N ILE A 232 13.79 -25.26 -0.13
CA ILE A 232 13.28 -26.25 0.84
C ILE A 232 13.50 -25.73 2.26
N LEU A 233 14.76 -25.45 2.63
CA LEU A 233 15.11 -24.95 3.96
C LEU A 233 14.54 -23.54 4.21
N ASP A 234 14.55 -22.67 3.20
CA ASP A 234 13.95 -21.34 3.29
C ASP A 234 12.44 -21.42 3.58
N THR A 235 11.72 -22.39 3.00
CA THR A 235 10.29 -22.59 3.26
C THR A 235 10.06 -22.99 4.72
N LEU A 236 10.79 -23.99 5.22
CA LEU A 236 10.69 -24.47 6.61
C LEU A 236 10.91 -23.35 7.63
N THR A 237 12.00 -22.60 7.48
CA THR A 237 12.34 -21.51 8.39
C THR A 237 11.32 -20.37 8.34
N LYS A 238 10.79 -20.06 7.15
CA LYS A 238 9.76 -19.04 6.97
C LYS A 238 8.40 -19.46 7.53
N GLU A 239 8.01 -20.74 7.46
CA GLU A 239 6.77 -21.23 8.08
C GLU A 239 6.77 -21.01 9.60
N VAL A 240 7.91 -21.27 10.23
CA VAL A 240 8.10 -21.03 11.67
C VAL A 240 8.10 -19.54 12.00
N ASN A 241 8.74 -18.72 11.17
CA ASN A 241 8.68 -17.27 11.33
C ASN A 241 7.23 -16.75 11.18
N VAL A 242 6.48 -17.22 10.18
CA VAL A 242 5.06 -16.91 9.98
C VAL A 242 4.25 -17.28 11.21
N TYR A 243 4.43 -18.47 11.78
CA TYR A 243 3.74 -18.91 12.98
C TYR A 243 4.02 -18.00 14.19
N ASN A 244 5.30 -17.71 14.46
CA ASN A 244 5.68 -16.86 15.58
C ASN A 244 5.11 -15.43 15.42
N LYS A 245 5.19 -14.87 14.21
CA LYS A 245 4.63 -13.55 13.89
C LYS A 245 3.11 -13.53 13.94
N TRP A 246 2.45 -14.60 13.49
CA TRP A 246 0.99 -14.74 13.57
C TRP A 246 0.52 -14.80 15.01
N LYS A 247 1.20 -15.58 15.87
CA LYS A 247 0.92 -15.64 17.31
C LYS A 247 1.06 -14.26 17.94
N ASP A 248 2.14 -13.54 17.65
CA ASP A 248 2.33 -12.18 18.15
C ASP A 248 1.31 -11.19 17.58
N PHE A 249 0.88 -11.34 16.33
CA PHE A 249 -0.17 -10.52 15.72
C PHE A 249 -1.54 -10.75 16.38
N VAL A 250 -1.92 -12.01 16.60
CA VAL A 250 -3.17 -12.40 17.29
C VAL A 250 -3.16 -11.94 18.75
N ASP A 251 -2.05 -12.15 19.45
CA ASP A 251 -1.85 -11.72 20.83
C ASP A 251 -1.61 -10.20 20.96
N LYS A 252 -1.45 -9.51 19.84
CA LYS A 252 -1.17 -8.07 19.70
C LYS A 252 0.15 -7.65 20.38
N LYS A 253 1.15 -8.54 20.36
CA LYS A 253 2.50 -8.39 20.91
C LYS A 253 3.47 -7.76 19.92
N GLY A 254 3.18 -6.54 19.48
CA GLY A 254 4.12 -5.72 18.70
C GLY A 254 4.18 -6.01 17.20
N VAL A 255 3.69 -7.15 16.70
CA VAL A 255 3.55 -7.34 15.25
C VAL A 255 2.31 -6.58 14.76
N ASP A 256 2.51 -5.69 13.78
CA ASP A 256 1.40 -4.97 13.13
C ASP A 256 0.93 -5.68 11.85
N ARG A 257 -0.20 -5.22 11.29
CA ARG A 257 -0.79 -5.82 10.08
C ARG A 257 0.14 -5.74 8.86
N SER A 258 0.90 -4.66 8.71
CA SER A 258 1.81 -4.48 7.57
C SER A 258 3.00 -5.44 7.67
N GLU A 259 3.54 -5.62 8.87
CA GLU A 259 4.57 -6.62 9.15
C GLU A 259 4.05 -8.03 8.85
N MET A 260 2.83 -8.36 9.29
CA MET A 260 2.24 -9.68 9.00
C MET A 260 2.01 -9.92 7.50
N ILE A 261 1.54 -8.89 6.76
CA ILE A 261 1.42 -8.97 5.29
C ILE A 261 2.79 -9.26 4.65
N ALA A 262 3.84 -8.54 5.06
CA ALA A 262 5.18 -8.73 4.51
C ALA A 262 5.74 -10.13 4.79
N VAL A 263 5.46 -10.68 5.98
CA VAL A 263 5.88 -12.04 6.36
C VAL A 263 5.18 -13.10 5.50
N TYR A 264 3.87 -12.97 5.26
CA TYR A 264 3.16 -13.87 4.34
C TYR A 264 3.59 -13.72 2.89
N GLU A 265 3.86 -12.49 2.43
CA GLU A 265 4.31 -12.21 1.07
C GLU A 265 5.70 -12.81 0.79
N ASP A 266 6.62 -12.67 1.76
CA ASP A 266 7.96 -13.28 1.70
C ASP A 266 7.91 -14.82 1.71
N TYR A 267 7.07 -15.41 2.56
CA TYR A 267 6.81 -16.86 2.53
C TYR A 267 6.25 -17.29 1.16
N ASN A 268 5.19 -16.64 0.68
CA ASN A 268 4.55 -17.01 -0.58
C ASN A 268 5.51 -16.93 -1.78
N LYS A 269 6.43 -15.96 -1.79
CA LYS A 269 7.49 -15.86 -2.81
C LYS A 269 8.43 -17.06 -2.77
N THR A 270 8.86 -17.49 -1.58
CA THR A 270 9.71 -18.68 -1.42
C THR A 270 8.97 -19.97 -1.76
N ALA A 271 7.75 -20.15 -1.25
CA ALA A 271 6.93 -21.31 -1.54
C ALA A 271 6.66 -21.44 -3.05
N LYS A 272 6.38 -20.33 -3.75
CA LYS A 272 6.28 -20.33 -5.22
C LYS A 272 7.53 -20.89 -5.90
N LYS A 273 8.73 -20.49 -5.45
CA LYS A 273 10.00 -21.01 -5.99
C LYS A 273 10.15 -22.51 -5.73
N LEU A 274 9.81 -22.98 -4.52
CA LEU A 274 9.85 -24.40 -4.20
C LEU A 274 8.94 -25.20 -5.13
N PHE A 275 7.68 -24.77 -5.27
CA PHE A 275 6.70 -25.47 -6.09
C PHE A 275 6.83 -25.23 -7.60
N SER A 276 7.76 -24.36 -8.03
CA SER A 276 8.10 -24.15 -9.45
C SER A 276 9.49 -24.65 -9.79
N MET A 277 10.17 -25.32 -8.87
CA MET A 277 11.52 -25.84 -9.07
C MET A 277 11.52 -26.89 -10.17
N THR A 278 12.51 -26.86 -11.06
CA THR A 278 12.68 -27.94 -12.05
C THR A 278 13.35 -29.16 -11.43
N GLU A 279 13.27 -30.31 -12.11
CA GLU A 279 13.95 -31.53 -11.66
C GLU A 279 15.48 -31.33 -11.58
N GLU A 280 16.06 -30.57 -12.52
CA GLU A 280 17.49 -30.24 -12.52
C GLU A 280 17.89 -29.34 -11.35
N GLU A 281 17.05 -28.35 -11.01
CA GLU A 281 17.26 -27.49 -9.84
C GLU A 281 17.18 -28.28 -8.53
N PHE A 282 16.27 -29.27 -8.47
CA PHE A 282 16.12 -30.15 -7.32
C PHE A 282 17.29 -31.14 -7.16
N ALA A 283 17.77 -31.71 -8.26
CA ALA A 283 18.89 -32.67 -8.28
C ALA A 283 20.16 -32.10 -7.61
N VAL A 284 20.41 -30.79 -7.74
CA VAL A 284 21.53 -30.10 -7.06
C VAL A 284 21.56 -30.34 -5.56
N TYR A 285 20.39 -30.50 -4.93
CA TYR A 285 20.26 -30.77 -3.50
C TYR A 285 20.09 -32.25 -3.21
N TYR A 286 19.30 -32.97 -4.02
CA TYR A 286 19.01 -34.39 -3.83
C TYR A 286 20.25 -35.27 -4.00
N ASP A 287 21.11 -34.99 -4.98
CA ASP A 287 22.31 -35.77 -5.28
C ASP A 287 23.38 -35.68 -4.17
N LYS A 288 23.22 -34.75 -3.22
CA LYS A 288 24.04 -34.68 -2.01
C LYS A 288 23.67 -35.76 -0.97
N GLY A 289 22.58 -36.51 -1.19
CA GLY A 289 22.27 -37.76 -0.48
C GLY A 289 21.45 -37.66 0.80
N HIS A 290 20.99 -36.46 1.20
CA HIS A 290 20.36 -36.23 2.51
C HIS A 290 18.87 -35.86 2.46
N LEU A 291 18.23 -36.03 1.29
CA LEU A 291 16.79 -35.85 1.12
C LEU A 291 16.10 -37.22 1.05
N GLN A 292 15.02 -37.41 1.82
CA GLN A 292 14.28 -38.68 1.83
C GLN A 292 13.25 -38.79 0.69
N ASN A 293 12.73 -37.65 0.22
CA ASN A 293 11.64 -37.61 -0.75
C ASN A 293 12.17 -37.28 -2.16
N PRO A 294 11.72 -37.99 -3.21
CA PRO A 294 12.01 -37.64 -4.59
C PRO A 294 11.31 -36.34 -5.02
N TYR A 295 11.78 -35.78 -6.15
CA TYR A 295 11.30 -34.50 -6.72
C TYR A 295 9.77 -34.39 -6.80
N ASP A 296 9.13 -35.43 -7.33
CA ASP A 296 7.68 -35.45 -7.53
C ASP A 296 6.96 -35.31 -6.20
N GLN A 297 7.40 -35.99 -5.13
CA GLN A 297 6.78 -35.89 -3.81
C GLN A 297 6.92 -34.49 -3.17
N VAL A 298 7.98 -33.75 -3.49
CA VAL A 298 8.22 -32.40 -2.96
C VAL A 298 7.42 -31.34 -3.73
N VAL A 299 7.34 -31.45 -5.07
CA VAL A 299 6.82 -30.37 -5.93
C VAL A 299 5.37 -30.60 -6.40
N SER A 300 4.96 -31.84 -6.71
CA SER A 300 3.71 -32.10 -7.44
C SER A 300 2.95 -33.41 -7.11
N GLY A 301 3.43 -34.21 -6.17
CA GLY A 301 2.96 -35.56 -5.85
C GLY A 301 1.86 -35.57 -4.78
N GLY A 302 1.46 -36.77 -4.34
CA GLY A 302 0.43 -36.94 -3.30
C GLY A 302 0.84 -36.42 -1.92
N ARG A 303 2.12 -36.09 -1.73
CA ARG A 303 2.69 -35.47 -0.52
C ARG A 303 2.92 -33.96 -0.68
N ASP A 304 2.52 -33.36 -1.81
CA ASP A 304 2.68 -31.92 -2.00
C ASP A 304 1.85 -31.11 -0.97
N HIS A 305 2.35 -29.92 -0.61
CA HIS A 305 1.76 -29.08 0.45
C HIS A 305 1.28 -27.73 -0.09
N HIS A 306 0.75 -27.72 -1.33
CA HIS A 306 0.23 -26.50 -1.98
C HIS A 306 -0.83 -25.78 -1.14
N TYR A 307 -1.57 -26.50 -0.30
CA TYR A 307 -2.59 -25.94 0.60
C TYR A 307 -2.02 -24.93 1.61
N ILE A 308 -0.77 -25.11 2.08
CA ILE A 308 -0.09 -24.16 2.97
C ILE A 308 0.22 -22.86 2.23
N ARG A 309 0.64 -22.95 0.96
CA ARG A 309 0.80 -21.78 0.09
C ARG A 309 -0.53 -21.07 -0.12
N TYR A 310 -1.61 -21.80 -0.38
CA TYR A 310 -2.94 -21.22 -0.56
C TYR A 310 -3.44 -20.55 0.73
N GLU A 311 -3.14 -21.11 1.91
CA GLU A 311 -3.47 -20.49 3.19
C GLU A 311 -2.73 -19.16 3.36
N ALA A 312 -1.41 -19.15 3.14
CA ALA A 312 -0.62 -17.93 3.20
C ALA A 312 -1.14 -16.86 2.23
N GLU A 313 -1.48 -17.25 1.00
CA GLU A 313 -2.10 -16.38 0.00
C GLU A 313 -3.44 -15.83 0.50
N ALA A 314 -4.31 -16.68 1.06
CA ALA A 314 -5.61 -16.28 1.59
C ALA A 314 -5.49 -15.31 2.75
N LYS A 315 -4.65 -15.63 3.74
CA LYS A 315 -4.43 -14.80 4.94
C LYS A 315 -3.83 -13.45 4.55
N MET A 316 -2.88 -13.41 3.62
CA MET A 316 -2.35 -12.17 3.07
C MET A 316 -3.46 -11.32 2.42
N GLN A 317 -4.32 -11.91 1.59
CA GLN A 317 -5.42 -11.20 0.94
C GLN A 317 -6.45 -10.67 1.95
N LEU A 318 -6.81 -11.45 2.97
CA LEU A 318 -7.72 -11.04 4.03
C LEU A 318 -7.12 -9.94 4.93
N LEU A 319 -5.81 -10.00 5.21
CA LEU A 319 -5.09 -8.93 5.90
C LEU A 319 -5.12 -7.63 5.09
N LYS A 320 -4.83 -7.72 3.78
CA LYS A 320 -4.93 -6.60 2.82
C LYS A 320 -6.37 -6.06 2.74
N ALA A 321 -7.38 -6.92 2.80
CA ALA A 321 -8.79 -6.52 2.83
C ALA A 321 -9.26 -5.96 4.19
N GLY A 322 -8.43 -5.98 5.23
CA GLY A 322 -8.71 -5.33 6.52
C GLY A 322 -9.47 -6.20 7.53
N TYR A 323 -9.60 -7.51 7.32
CA TYR A 323 -10.31 -8.38 8.28
C TYR A 323 -9.56 -8.47 9.62
N PRO A 324 -10.27 -8.59 10.76
CA PRO A 324 -9.67 -8.83 12.06
C PRO A 324 -9.11 -10.26 12.15
N SER A 325 -8.10 -10.48 13.00
CA SER A 325 -7.43 -11.78 13.12
C SER A 325 -8.39 -12.91 13.49
N ALA A 326 -9.41 -12.61 14.31
CA ALA A 326 -10.42 -13.58 14.69
C ALA A 326 -11.25 -14.11 13.49
N ASP A 327 -11.34 -13.38 12.37
CA ASP A 327 -12.03 -13.86 11.16
C ASP A 327 -11.11 -14.57 10.18
N ILE A 328 -9.84 -14.17 10.14
CA ILE A 328 -8.92 -14.55 9.07
C ILE A 328 -8.79 -16.08 8.96
N ASN A 329 -8.64 -16.79 10.08
CA ASN A 329 -8.52 -18.25 10.08
C ASN A 329 -9.75 -18.95 9.48
N ALA A 330 -10.97 -18.52 9.84
CA ALA A 330 -12.19 -19.13 9.32
C ALA A 330 -12.40 -18.80 7.84
N LEU A 331 -12.16 -17.55 7.44
CA LEU A 331 -12.33 -17.10 6.05
C LEU A 331 -11.28 -17.70 5.12
N SER A 332 -10.04 -17.91 5.57
CA SER A 332 -8.97 -18.49 4.73
C SER A 332 -9.29 -19.92 4.30
N LYS A 333 -10.01 -20.69 5.12
CA LYS A 333 -10.40 -22.07 4.80
C LYS A 333 -11.25 -22.17 3.53
N PHE A 334 -12.11 -21.19 3.27
CA PHE A 334 -12.88 -21.14 2.02
C PHE A 334 -11.98 -21.05 0.80
N TYR A 335 -10.96 -20.19 0.83
CA TYR A 335 -10.02 -20.05 -0.28
C TYR A 335 -9.14 -21.30 -0.46
N VAL A 336 -8.68 -21.90 0.63
CA VAL A 336 -7.91 -23.15 0.56
C VAL A 336 -8.75 -24.25 -0.07
N ALA A 337 -10.00 -24.43 0.38
CA ALA A 337 -10.92 -25.39 -0.22
C ALA A 337 -11.12 -25.14 -1.72
N LEU A 338 -11.40 -23.88 -2.10
CA LEU A 338 -11.55 -23.46 -3.50
C LEU A 338 -10.33 -23.80 -4.37
N ARG A 339 -9.12 -23.58 -3.85
CA ARG A 339 -7.87 -23.84 -4.59
C ARG A 339 -7.53 -25.33 -4.64
N ASN A 340 -7.83 -26.08 -3.59
CA ASN A 340 -7.67 -27.53 -3.58
C ASN A 340 -8.63 -28.23 -4.55
N GLU A 341 -9.87 -27.75 -4.69
CA GLU A 341 -10.81 -28.21 -5.72
C GLU A 341 -10.22 -28.02 -7.12
N LYS A 342 -9.65 -26.83 -7.41
CA LYS A 342 -8.99 -26.56 -8.70
C LYS A 342 -7.78 -27.46 -8.94
N HIS A 343 -6.89 -27.60 -7.96
CA HIS A 343 -5.72 -28.46 -8.07
C HIS A 343 -6.12 -29.92 -8.32
N SER A 344 -7.16 -30.39 -7.62
CA SER A 344 -7.70 -31.74 -7.81
C SER A 344 -8.33 -31.91 -9.19
N TYR A 345 -9.07 -30.91 -9.67
CA TYR A 345 -9.63 -30.89 -11.02
C TYR A 345 -8.53 -30.97 -12.09
N GLU A 346 -7.49 -30.14 -12.00
CA GLU A 346 -6.35 -30.10 -12.92
C GLU A 346 -5.56 -31.43 -12.95
N LYS A 347 -5.53 -32.17 -11.83
CA LYS A 347 -4.92 -33.51 -11.76
C LYS A 347 -5.88 -34.63 -12.22
N SER A 348 -7.18 -34.41 -12.21
CA SER A 348 -8.17 -35.43 -12.57
C SER A 348 -8.28 -35.60 -14.10
N ARG A 349 -8.55 -36.82 -14.58
CA ARG A 349 -8.83 -37.06 -16.02
C ARG A 349 -10.27 -36.70 -16.42
N LYS A 350 -11.14 -36.36 -15.46
CA LYS A 350 -12.56 -36.06 -15.69
C LYS A 350 -12.77 -34.55 -15.62
N ASN A 351 -12.64 -33.90 -16.76
CA ASN A 351 -12.90 -32.47 -16.91
C ASN A 351 -14.42 -32.22 -16.97
N ASP A 352 -15.10 -32.17 -15.82
CA ASP A 352 -16.51 -31.75 -15.75
C ASP A 352 -16.64 -30.22 -15.85
N PRO A 353 -17.29 -29.68 -16.91
CA PRO A 353 -17.50 -28.24 -17.04
C PRO A 353 -18.30 -27.61 -15.89
N GLU A 354 -19.16 -28.37 -15.20
CA GLU A 354 -19.93 -27.86 -14.06
C GLU A 354 -19.05 -27.60 -12.85
N ASP A 355 -18.02 -28.43 -12.62
CA ASP A 355 -17.04 -28.23 -11.55
C ASP A 355 -16.19 -26.98 -11.78
N MET A 356 -15.78 -26.73 -13.03
CA MET A 356 -15.06 -25.49 -13.39
C MET A 356 -15.93 -24.25 -13.23
N LYS A 357 -17.19 -24.31 -13.66
CA LYS A 357 -18.13 -23.20 -13.47
C LYS A 357 -18.36 -22.92 -11.98
N ARG A 358 -18.54 -23.95 -11.16
CA ARG A 358 -18.66 -23.81 -9.70
C ARG A 358 -17.40 -23.18 -9.08
N HIS A 359 -16.21 -23.57 -9.55
CA HIS A 359 -14.96 -22.96 -9.14
C HIS A 359 -14.91 -21.47 -9.51
N GLU A 360 -15.27 -21.10 -10.75
CA GLU A 360 -15.32 -19.71 -11.20
C GLU A 360 -16.32 -18.87 -10.38
N ASP A 361 -17.52 -19.41 -10.12
CA ASP A 361 -18.54 -18.76 -9.29
C ASP A 361 -18.01 -18.50 -7.87
N ASN A 362 -17.41 -19.51 -7.22
CA ASN A 362 -16.82 -19.36 -5.89
C ASN A 362 -15.62 -18.39 -5.88
N LEU A 363 -14.83 -18.34 -6.96
CA LEU A 363 -13.74 -17.38 -7.11
C LEU A 363 -14.27 -15.94 -7.19
N GLU A 364 -15.40 -15.71 -7.85
CA GLU A 364 -16.07 -14.39 -7.83
C GLU A 364 -16.56 -14.03 -6.43
N VAL A 365 -17.10 -14.98 -5.67
CA VAL A 365 -17.48 -14.77 -4.26
C VAL A 365 -16.25 -14.40 -3.41
N TRP A 366 -15.12 -15.07 -3.60
CA TRP A 366 -13.85 -14.71 -2.95
C TRP A 366 -13.42 -13.28 -3.32
N LYS A 367 -13.46 -12.92 -4.60
CA LYS A 367 -13.12 -11.56 -5.06
C LYS A 367 -14.00 -10.49 -4.41
N LEU A 368 -15.29 -10.78 -4.15
CA LEU A 368 -16.17 -9.88 -3.40
C LEU A 368 -15.78 -9.76 -1.92
N LEU A 369 -15.33 -10.85 -1.30
CA LEU A 369 -14.89 -10.87 0.10
C LEU A 369 -13.67 -9.97 0.33
N VAL A 370 -12.68 -10.06 -0.56
CA VAL A 370 -11.39 -9.33 -0.45
C VAL A 370 -11.35 -8.02 -1.25
N LYS A 371 -12.50 -7.57 -1.77
CA LYS A 371 -12.61 -6.36 -2.62
C LYS A 371 -12.18 -5.09 -1.86
N ASP A 372 -11.61 -4.13 -2.56
CA ASP A 372 -11.46 -2.78 -2.01
C ASP A 372 -12.81 -2.02 -1.94
N PRO A 373 -12.97 -1.08 -1.01
CA PRO A 373 -12.01 -0.67 0.02
C PRO A 373 -11.91 -1.70 1.16
N PRO A 374 -10.89 -1.61 2.04
CA PRO A 374 -10.79 -2.45 3.22
C PRO A 374 -12.06 -2.44 4.10
N VAL A 375 -12.37 -3.57 4.74
CA VAL A 375 -13.61 -3.73 5.53
C VAL A 375 -13.62 -2.84 6.77
N ASN A 376 -14.77 -2.23 7.04
CA ASN A 376 -15.12 -1.65 8.34
C ASN A 376 -16.12 -2.58 9.04
N ALA A 377 -16.57 -2.21 10.24
CA ALA A 377 -17.49 -3.05 11.02
C ALA A 377 -18.78 -3.44 10.26
N GLN A 378 -19.31 -2.53 9.43
CA GLN A 378 -20.53 -2.77 8.65
C GLN A 378 -20.27 -3.66 7.43
N THR A 379 -19.28 -3.30 6.60
CA THR A 379 -18.98 -4.03 5.37
C THR A 379 -18.42 -5.42 5.65
N ARG A 380 -17.73 -5.62 6.79
CA ARG A 380 -17.36 -6.95 7.30
C ARG A 380 -18.57 -7.88 7.36
N LYS A 381 -19.63 -7.48 8.08
CA LYS A 381 -20.84 -8.31 8.25
C LYS A 381 -21.53 -8.57 6.91
N GLN A 382 -21.61 -7.56 6.06
CA GLN A 382 -22.23 -7.68 4.74
C GLN A 382 -21.48 -8.68 3.85
N ARG A 383 -20.15 -8.59 3.78
CA ARG A 383 -19.33 -9.47 2.93
C ARG A 383 -19.30 -10.91 3.45
N ILE A 384 -19.23 -11.11 4.76
CA ILE A 384 -19.36 -12.46 5.35
C ILE A 384 -20.73 -13.06 5.01
N ASN A 385 -21.82 -12.27 5.09
CA ASN A 385 -23.16 -12.74 4.74
C ASN A 385 -23.30 -13.09 3.24
N ILE A 386 -22.66 -12.32 2.36
CA ILE A 386 -22.59 -12.63 0.92
C ILE A 386 -21.87 -13.97 0.72
N LEU A 387 -20.71 -14.15 1.35
CA LEU A 387 -19.96 -15.40 1.30
C LEU A 387 -20.81 -16.58 1.78
N THR A 388 -21.50 -16.45 2.91
CA THR A 388 -22.35 -17.54 3.44
C THR A 388 -23.52 -17.89 2.56
N THR A 389 -24.07 -16.91 1.84
CA THR A 389 -25.25 -17.10 0.98
C THR A 389 -24.88 -17.63 -0.40
N MET A 390 -23.74 -17.20 -0.95
CA MET A 390 -23.34 -17.48 -2.33
C MET A 390 -22.32 -18.61 -2.46
N MET A 391 -21.66 -19.04 -1.38
CA MET A 391 -20.71 -20.16 -1.46
C MET A 391 -21.42 -21.44 -1.91
N ASN A 392 -20.97 -22.00 -3.02
CA ASN A 392 -21.45 -23.27 -3.54
C ASN A 392 -20.33 -24.29 -3.44
N LEU A 393 -20.12 -24.79 -2.24
CA LEU A 393 -19.14 -25.83 -1.96
C LEU A 393 -19.86 -27.17 -1.75
N SER A 394 -19.35 -28.27 -2.33
CA SER A 394 -20.02 -29.57 -2.36
C SER A 394 -19.31 -30.62 -1.49
N GLY A 395 -20.02 -31.22 -0.52
CA GLY A 395 -19.52 -32.32 0.31
C GLY A 395 -19.41 -31.99 1.80
N GLU A 396 -19.32 -33.01 2.65
CA GLU A 396 -19.35 -32.89 4.11
C GLU A 396 -18.25 -31.97 4.69
N LYS A 397 -17.04 -32.00 4.11
CA LYS A 397 -15.92 -31.11 4.49
C LYS A 397 -16.28 -29.63 4.32
N HIS A 398 -17.13 -29.32 3.35
CA HIS A 398 -17.53 -27.95 3.03
C HIS A 398 -18.66 -27.42 3.92
N GLU A 399 -19.48 -28.30 4.49
CA GLU A 399 -20.50 -27.92 5.46
C GLU A 399 -19.87 -27.39 6.75
N LYS A 400 -18.74 -27.98 7.19
CA LYS A 400 -17.96 -27.50 8.34
C LYS A 400 -17.37 -26.12 8.09
N VAL A 401 -16.79 -25.89 6.91
CA VAL A 401 -16.30 -24.56 6.49
C VAL A 401 -17.44 -23.53 6.49
N ARG A 402 -18.60 -23.91 5.94
CA ARG A 402 -19.80 -23.06 5.93
C ARG A 402 -20.26 -22.70 7.34
N ALA A 403 -20.34 -23.68 8.24
CA ALA A 403 -20.77 -23.48 9.63
C ALA A 403 -19.82 -22.56 10.41
N GLU A 404 -18.51 -22.74 10.27
CA GLU A 404 -17.50 -21.86 10.90
C GLU A 404 -17.63 -20.42 10.41
N ILE A 405 -17.74 -20.21 9.09
CA ILE A 405 -17.89 -18.87 8.51
C ILE A 405 -19.22 -18.23 8.94
N GLN A 406 -20.31 -19.01 8.99
CA GLN A 406 -21.61 -18.54 9.47
C GLN A 406 -21.55 -18.11 10.94
N ALA A 407 -20.81 -18.83 11.79
CA ALA A 407 -20.59 -18.42 13.17
C ALA A 407 -19.91 -17.04 13.25
N ARG A 408 -18.95 -16.74 12.36
CA ARG A 408 -18.25 -15.44 12.34
C ARG A 408 -19.14 -14.23 12.08
N GLN A 409 -20.31 -14.41 11.44
CA GLN A 409 -21.25 -13.33 11.18
C GLN A 409 -21.77 -12.67 12.47
N TYR A 410 -21.99 -13.48 13.51
CA TYR A 410 -22.64 -13.08 14.75
C TYR A 410 -21.68 -12.95 15.93
N VAL A 411 -20.42 -13.37 15.78
CA VAL A 411 -19.40 -13.24 16.84
C VAL A 411 -19.16 -11.77 17.18
N LYS A 412 -19.19 -11.48 18.48
CA LYS A 412 -18.74 -10.20 19.03
C LYS A 412 -17.21 -10.16 18.97
N LEU A 413 -16.68 -9.11 18.35
CA LEU A 413 -15.23 -8.91 18.25
C LEU A 413 -14.67 -8.44 19.60
N ASP A 414 -13.38 -8.72 19.83
CA ASP A 414 -12.67 -8.13 20.97
C ASP A 414 -12.65 -6.59 20.84
N PRO A 415 -12.77 -5.80 21.92
CA PRO A 415 -12.82 -4.33 21.82
C PRO A 415 -11.68 -3.69 21.03
N ILE A 416 -10.49 -4.31 21.03
CA ILE A 416 -9.35 -3.80 20.26
C ILE A 416 -9.50 -4.13 18.75
N GLU A 417 -10.17 -5.23 18.39
CA GLU A 417 -10.56 -5.51 16.99
C GLU A 417 -11.71 -4.61 16.52
N GLU A 418 -12.68 -4.31 17.40
CA GLU A 418 -13.73 -3.32 17.08
C GLU A 418 -13.12 -1.95 16.82
N LEU A 419 -12.11 -1.56 17.62
CA LEU A 419 -11.39 -0.30 17.46
C LEU A 419 -10.65 -0.23 16.12
N SER A 420 -10.01 -1.32 15.66
CA SER A 420 -9.27 -1.33 14.38
C SER A 420 -10.19 -1.22 13.16
N LEU A 421 -11.47 -1.57 13.31
CA LEU A 421 -12.51 -1.43 12.28
C LEU A 421 -13.31 -0.12 12.36
N SER A 422 -12.99 0.76 13.32
CA SER A 422 -13.75 1.98 13.61
C SER A 422 -13.47 3.10 12.61
N ASP A 423 -14.51 3.71 12.03
CA ASP A 423 -14.39 4.95 11.26
C ASP A 423 -14.44 6.21 12.15
N ASN A 424 -14.66 6.05 13.46
CA ASN A 424 -14.83 7.15 14.40
C ASN A 424 -13.49 7.57 15.04
N ILE A 425 -12.87 8.62 14.51
CA ILE A 425 -11.61 9.18 15.03
C ILE A 425 -11.70 9.59 16.51
N LYS A 426 -12.83 10.15 16.94
CA LYS A 426 -13.03 10.50 18.35
C LYS A 426 -12.99 9.25 19.23
N GLY A 427 -13.61 8.15 18.77
CA GLY A 427 -13.51 6.85 19.43
C GLY A 427 -12.07 6.31 19.53
N LEU A 428 -11.22 6.58 18.52
CA LEU A 428 -9.79 6.25 18.59
C LEU A 428 -9.07 7.04 19.68
N TYR A 429 -9.36 8.34 19.80
CA TYR A 429 -8.82 9.18 20.88
C TYR A 429 -9.31 8.71 22.26
N ASP A 430 -10.62 8.49 22.41
CA ASP A 430 -11.23 8.10 23.68
C ASP A 430 -10.65 6.76 24.19
N ALA A 431 -10.32 5.83 23.28
CA ALA A 431 -9.64 4.58 23.63
C ALA A 431 -8.20 4.80 24.15
N LEU A 432 -7.46 5.76 23.59
CA LEU A 432 -6.12 6.14 24.06
C LEU A 432 -6.17 6.96 25.37
N ASP A 433 -7.21 7.76 25.57
CA ASP A 433 -7.39 8.58 26.79
C ASP A 433 -8.08 7.83 27.94
N ALA A 434 -8.59 6.62 27.70
CA ALA A 434 -9.24 5.82 28.71
C ALA A 434 -8.36 5.65 29.96
N LYS A 435 -8.94 5.86 31.15
CA LYS A 435 -8.23 5.75 32.45
C LYS A 435 -7.55 4.38 32.66
N THR A 436 -8.08 3.33 32.03
CA THR A 436 -7.55 1.96 32.05
C THR A 436 -6.29 1.78 31.19
N ILE A 437 -6.03 2.71 30.27
CA ILE A 437 -4.91 2.70 29.32
C ILE A 437 -3.88 3.78 29.70
N ASP A 438 -4.31 5.02 29.92
CA ASP A 438 -3.43 6.15 30.24
C ASP A 438 -3.96 6.98 31.43
N PRO A 439 -3.86 6.46 32.66
CA PRO A 439 -4.29 7.20 33.84
C PRO A 439 -3.45 8.46 34.05
N GLY A 440 -4.10 9.62 34.21
CA GLY A 440 -3.44 10.93 34.31
C GLY A 440 -2.46 11.12 35.47
N TYR A 441 -2.43 10.21 36.46
CA TYR A 441 -1.45 10.23 37.56
C TYR A 441 -0.11 9.55 37.20
N VAL A 442 0.05 9.04 35.98
CA VAL A 442 1.25 8.33 35.52
C VAL A 442 1.83 9.04 34.31
N LYS A 443 3.15 9.30 34.33
CA LYS A 443 3.85 9.83 33.15
C LYS A 443 3.84 8.81 32.00
N SER A 444 3.25 9.17 30.87
CA SER A 444 3.43 8.48 29.58
C SER A 444 4.71 8.95 28.88
N SER A 445 5.24 8.13 27.97
CA SER A 445 6.38 8.53 27.14
C SER A 445 6.00 9.69 26.23
N ASP A 446 6.98 10.45 25.76
CA ASP A 446 6.71 11.61 24.92
C ASP A 446 6.16 11.20 23.55
N GLU A 447 6.55 10.03 23.05
CA GLU A 447 5.98 9.41 21.83
C GLU A 447 4.48 9.11 22.02
N TYR A 448 4.08 8.54 23.16
CA TYR A 448 2.67 8.23 23.43
C TYR A 448 1.83 9.51 23.56
N LYS A 449 2.34 10.53 24.27
CA LYS A 449 1.68 11.84 24.35
C LYS A 449 1.52 12.47 22.98
N LYS A 450 2.57 12.39 22.15
CA LYS A 450 2.55 12.99 20.81
C LYS A 450 1.53 12.32 19.89
N MET A 451 1.48 10.99 19.90
CA MET A 451 0.45 10.21 19.22
C MET A 451 -0.96 10.64 19.66
N LYS A 452 -1.22 10.64 20.97
CA LYS A 452 -2.53 11.03 21.53
C LYS A 452 -2.94 12.45 21.16
N GLU A 453 -2.01 13.40 21.21
CA GLU A 453 -2.22 14.79 20.77
C GLU A 453 -2.59 14.87 19.28
N ASP A 454 -1.89 14.13 18.42
CA ASP A 454 -2.12 14.16 16.98
C ASP A 454 -3.46 13.51 16.59
N ILE A 455 -3.89 12.46 17.30
CA ILE A 455 -5.22 11.84 17.15
C ILE A 455 -6.33 12.79 17.64
N LEU A 456 -6.13 13.47 18.78
CA LEU A 456 -7.08 14.47 19.27
C LEU A 456 -7.27 15.59 18.24
N LYS A 457 -6.18 16.13 17.71
CA LYS A 457 -6.22 17.16 16.66
C LYS A 457 -6.94 16.66 15.41
N LEU A 458 -6.72 15.41 15.00
CA LEU A 458 -7.46 14.82 13.88
C LEU A 458 -8.97 14.75 14.15
N SER A 459 -9.37 14.35 15.37
CA SER A 459 -10.78 14.24 15.77
C SER A 459 -11.52 15.58 15.78
N GLN A 460 -10.80 16.69 15.86
CA GLN A 460 -11.34 18.05 15.90
C GLN A 460 -11.48 18.69 14.51
N ILE A 461 -10.98 18.03 13.45
CA ILE A 461 -11.04 18.54 12.08
C ILE A 461 -12.24 17.90 11.37
N ASP A 462 -13.11 18.75 10.84
CA ASP A 462 -14.21 18.34 9.97
C ASP A 462 -13.67 18.01 8.57
N LYS A 463 -13.68 16.72 8.22
CA LYS A 463 -13.16 16.21 6.93
C LYS A 463 -13.84 16.86 5.73
N GLU A 464 -15.12 17.16 5.81
CA GLU A 464 -15.89 17.71 4.69
C GLU A 464 -15.58 19.20 4.49
N LYS A 465 -15.38 19.95 5.59
CA LYS A 465 -15.08 21.39 5.54
C LYS A 465 -13.60 21.72 5.32
N GLU A 466 -12.70 20.88 5.80
CA GLU A 466 -11.24 21.11 5.75
C GLU A 466 -10.46 19.86 5.28
N PRO A 467 -10.73 19.31 4.08
CA PRO A 467 -10.20 18.01 3.64
C PRO A 467 -8.67 17.94 3.60
N GLU A 468 -7.98 18.97 3.08
CA GLU A 468 -6.51 18.97 3.02
C GLU A 468 -5.85 19.02 4.41
N LYS A 469 -6.47 19.75 5.35
CA LYS A 469 -6.01 19.82 6.74
C LYS A 469 -6.25 18.50 7.45
N TYR A 470 -7.38 17.86 7.18
CA TYR A 470 -7.68 16.51 7.65
C TYR A 470 -6.64 15.51 7.14
N GLU A 471 -6.33 15.51 5.83
CA GLU A 471 -5.32 14.61 5.25
C GLU A 471 -3.92 14.81 5.86
N VAL A 472 -3.46 16.06 6.00
CA VAL A 472 -2.17 16.37 6.64
C VAL A 472 -2.14 15.93 8.11
N GLN A 473 -3.24 16.14 8.86
CA GLN A 473 -3.30 15.72 10.26
C GLN A 473 -3.43 14.20 10.40
N LYS A 474 -4.13 13.52 9.48
CA LYS A 474 -4.22 12.05 9.41
C LYS A 474 -2.84 11.44 9.16
N GLU A 475 -2.05 12.04 8.29
CA GLU A 475 -0.66 11.62 8.04
C GLU A 475 0.22 11.78 9.29
N LYS A 476 0.08 12.89 10.04
CA LYS A 476 0.78 13.10 11.32
C LYS A 476 0.35 12.11 12.40
N ALA A 477 -0.95 11.89 12.55
CA ALA A 477 -1.52 10.90 13.45
C ALA A 477 -1.01 9.49 13.12
N TYR A 478 -1.00 9.12 11.85
CA TYR A 478 -0.46 7.84 11.39
C TYR A 478 1.03 7.70 11.73
N ASN A 479 1.86 8.70 11.38
CA ASN A 479 3.30 8.66 11.59
C ASN A 479 3.69 8.65 13.08
N SER A 480 3.00 9.42 13.93
CA SER A 480 3.25 9.43 15.37
C SER A 480 2.84 8.12 16.04
N THR A 481 1.69 7.54 15.64
CA THR A 481 1.25 6.21 16.10
C THR A 481 2.26 5.14 15.70
N LYS A 482 2.67 5.13 14.42
CA LYS A 482 3.67 4.20 13.89
C LYS A 482 5.01 4.33 14.63
N LYS A 483 5.49 5.55 14.85
CA LYS A 483 6.74 5.81 15.58
C LYS A 483 6.69 5.27 17.01
N TYR A 484 5.56 5.44 17.72
CA TYR A 484 5.40 4.89 19.07
C TYR A 484 5.45 3.36 19.06
N VAL A 485 4.71 2.72 18.16
CA VAL A 485 4.70 1.25 18.01
C VAL A 485 6.10 0.72 17.68
N GLU A 486 6.77 1.29 16.68
CA GLU A 486 8.12 0.89 16.27
C GLU A 486 9.13 1.07 17.42
N HIS A 487 9.07 2.21 18.12
CA HIS A 487 9.94 2.46 19.27
C HIS A 487 9.75 1.41 20.38
N LYS A 488 8.49 1.05 20.69
CA LYS A 488 8.21 0.01 21.70
C LYS A 488 8.58 -1.38 21.24
N ASN A 489 8.50 -1.68 19.95
CA ASN A 489 8.95 -2.95 19.41
C ASN A 489 10.48 -3.06 19.45
N GLU A 490 11.20 -1.97 19.19
CA GLU A 490 12.65 -1.93 19.30
C GLU A 490 13.12 -2.17 20.75
N GLU A 491 12.45 -1.58 21.74
CA GLU A 491 12.74 -1.85 23.16
C GLU A 491 12.60 -3.34 23.50
N MET A 492 11.63 -4.04 22.90
CA MET A 492 11.41 -5.47 23.13
C MET A 492 12.43 -6.39 22.44
N LYS A 493 13.28 -5.86 21.55
CA LYS A 493 14.39 -6.65 20.98
C LYS A 493 15.50 -6.89 22.01
N ASP A 494 15.60 -6.06 23.06
CA ASP A 494 16.46 -6.35 24.19
C ASP A 494 15.82 -7.46 25.04
N PRO A 495 16.44 -8.65 25.16
CA PRO A 495 15.89 -9.77 25.94
C PRO A 495 15.67 -9.43 27.43
N LYS A 496 16.33 -8.39 27.94
CA LYS A 496 16.18 -7.92 29.33
C LYS A 496 14.98 -7.01 29.53
N HIS A 497 14.45 -6.42 28.46
CA HIS A 497 13.33 -5.50 28.55
C HIS A 497 12.02 -6.27 28.73
N LYS A 498 11.22 -5.87 29.72
CA LYS A 498 9.86 -6.39 29.94
C LYS A 498 8.88 -5.24 30.02
N ARG A 499 7.83 -5.30 29.22
CA ARG A 499 6.72 -4.33 29.31
C ARG A 499 5.92 -4.59 30.59
N SER A 500 5.53 -3.51 31.25
CA SER A 500 4.48 -3.58 32.27
C SER A 500 3.14 -3.93 31.62
N THR A 501 2.21 -4.55 32.35
CA THR A 501 0.85 -4.87 31.86
C THR A 501 0.13 -3.64 31.30
N ARG A 502 0.36 -2.46 31.87
CA ARG A 502 -0.19 -1.20 31.37
C ARG A 502 0.42 -0.80 30.04
N GLU A 503 1.74 -0.89 29.90
CA GLU A 503 2.42 -0.57 28.64
C GLU A 503 2.02 -1.54 27.54
N GLU A 504 1.82 -2.82 27.88
CA GLU A 504 1.25 -3.79 26.96
C GLU A 504 -0.14 -3.35 26.45
N ARG A 505 -1.04 -2.91 27.34
CA ARG A 505 -2.36 -2.38 26.93
C ARG A 505 -2.25 -1.14 26.04
N ARG A 506 -1.32 -0.23 26.33
CA ARG A 506 -1.05 0.96 25.50
C ARG A 506 -0.61 0.58 24.10
N VAL A 507 0.36 -0.34 23.98
CA VAL A 507 0.85 -0.81 22.67
C VAL A 507 -0.27 -1.53 21.91
N LYS A 508 -1.06 -2.39 22.56
CA LYS A 508 -2.22 -3.06 21.93
C LYS A 508 -3.25 -2.07 21.37
N THR A 509 -3.56 -1.03 22.14
CA THR A 509 -4.50 0.02 21.71
C THR A 509 -3.90 0.84 20.57
N ALA A 510 -2.62 1.22 20.66
CA ALA A 510 -1.93 1.97 19.60
C ALA A 510 -1.84 1.17 18.29
N ASN A 511 -1.61 -0.15 18.34
CA ASN A 511 -1.64 -1.02 17.15
C ASN A 511 -3.02 -1.01 16.48
N ALA A 512 -4.11 -1.10 17.24
CA ALA A 512 -5.45 -1.02 16.66
C ALA A 512 -5.77 0.37 16.07
N VAL A 513 -5.30 1.44 16.71
CA VAL A 513 -5.41 2.80 16.15
C VAL A 513 -4.61 2.91 14.85
N LEU A 514 -3.41 2.35 14.79
CA LEU A 514 -2.57 2.34 13.59
C LEU A 514 -3.26 1.61 12.43
N ASP A 515 -3.80 0.42 12.71
CA ASP A 515 -4.58 -0.38 11.75
C ASP A 515 -5.79 0.41 11.22
N SER A 516 -6.53 1.09 12.11
CA SER A 516 -7.67 1.91 11.73
C SER A 516 -7.27 3.09 10.85
N LEU A 517 -6.18 3.79 11.18
CA LEU A 517 -5.70 4.93 10.37
C LEU A 517 -5.20 4.46 9.00
N ASP A 518 -4.51 3.32 8.95
CA ASP A 518 -4.06 2.74 7.68
C ASP A 518 -5.25 2.35 6.79
N ARG A 519 -6.27 1.72 7.39
CA ARG A 519 -7.53 1.36 6.73
C ARG A 519 -8.24 2.60 6.18
N LEU A 520 -8.35 3.67 6.98
CA LEU A 520 -8.94 4.94 6.55
C LEU A 520 -8.16 5.58 5.39
N LYS A 521 -6.82 5.57 5.44
CA LYS A 521 -5.98 6.05 4.33
C LYS A 521 -6.26 5.29 3.04
N ARG A 522 -6.39 3.96 3.12
CA ARG A 522 -6.70 3.10 1.96
C ARG A 522 -8.12 3.33 1.44
N ALA A 523 -9.11 3.47 2.33
CA ALA A 523 -10.49 3.75 1.97
C ALA A 523 -10.63 5.12 1.28
N ASP A 524 -9.96 6.15 1.80
CA ASP A 524 -9.95 7.49 1.22
C ASP A 524 -9.30 7.48 -0.17
N ALA A 525 -8.14 6.82 -0.30
CA ALA A 525 -7.49 6.65 -1.61
C ALA A 525 -8.38 5.91 -2.62
N PHE A 526 -9.18 4.94 -2.17
CA PHE A 526 -10.14 4.25 -3.04
C PHE A 526 -11.30 5.17 -3.45
N ALA A 527 -11.87 5.93 -2.52
CA ALA A 527 -12.95 6.88 -2.81
C ALA A 527 -12.50 7.97 -3.81
N GLU A 528 -11.29 8.51 -3.62
CA GLU A 528 -10.66 9.46 -4.55
C GLU A 528 -10.48 8.87 -5.96
N ARG A 529 -10.12 7.58 -6.07
CA ARG A 529 -9.99 6.88 -7.36
C ARG A 529 -11.33 6.63 -8.03
N ALA A 530 -12.37 6.30 -7.27
CA ALA A 530 -13.70 6.00 -7.80
C ALA A 530 -14.36 7.23 -8.43
N ILE A 531 -14.17 8.41 -7.83
CA ILE A 531 -14.70 9.71 -8.31
C ILE A 531 -13.88 10.25 -9.49
N ASN A 532 -12.74 9.63 -9.82
CA ASN A 532 -11.79 10.14 -10.78
C ASN A 532 -12.27 9.95 -12.24
N GLY A 533 -12.38 11.05 -12.99
CA GLY A 533 -12.76 11.10 -14.41
C GLY A 533 -11.73 10.53 -15.40
N LYS A 534 -10.73 9.79 -14.89
CA LYS A 534 -9.72 9.07 -15.69
C LYS A 534 -10.39 8.09 -16.67
N LYS A 535 -9.79 7.96 -17.86
CA LYS A 535 -10.27 7.06 -18.91
C LYS A 535 -10.15 5.60 -18.44
N VAL A 536 -11.17 4.79 -18.67
CA VAL A 536 -11.15 3.35 -18.34
C VAL A 536 -10.49 2.58 -19.49
N ILE A 537 -9.51 1.75 -19.16
CA ILE A 537 -8.84 0.82 -20.07
C ILE A 537 -9.30 -0.59 -19.70
N GLY A 538 -10.10 -1.16 -20.59
CA GLY A 538 -10.69 -2.50 -20.50
C GLY A 538 -11.13 -3.01 -21.87
N GLU A 539 -12.01 -4.00 -21.90
CA GLU A 539 -12.48 -4.63 -23.15
C GLU A 539 -13.17 -3.64 -24.09
N ASN A 540 -13.83 -2.61 -23.55
CA ASN A 540 -14.59 -1.62 -24.32
C ASN A 540 -13.80 -0.33 -24.64
N THR A 541 -12.47 -0.35 -24.48
CA THR A 541 -11.61 0.82 -24.78
C THR A 541 -11.73 1.22 -26.24
N ALA A 542 -12.01 2.50 -26.53
CA ALA A 542 -12.01 3.04 -27.90
C ALA A 542 -10.60 3.02 -28.52
N TYR A 543 -10.51 2.87 -29.85
CA TYR A 543 -9.23 2.72 -30.56
C TYR A 543 -8.21 3.83 -30.25
N GLU A 544 -8.60 5.10 -30.28
CA GLU A 544 -7.67 6.22 -29.99
C GLU A 544 -7.02 6.12 -28.60
N ASN A 545 -7.81 5.74 -27.60
CA ASN A 545 -7.31 5.54 -26.24
C ASN A 545 -6.43 4.28 -26.15
N ALA A 546 -6.76 3.24 -26.90
CA ALA A 546 -5.98 2.01 -26.96
C ALA A 546 -4.61 2.26 -27.62
N LYS A 547 -4.59 2.99 -28.74
CA LYS A 547 -3.38 3.44 -29.45
C LYS A 547 -2.46 4.25 -28.53
N GLU A 548 -3.02 5.24 -27.83
CA GLU A 548 -2.27 6.05 -26.85
C GLU A 548 -1.70 5.18 -25.71
N PHE A 549 -2.52 4.28 -25.15
CA PHE A 549 -2.09 3.38 -24.07
C PHE A 549 -0.96 2.44 -24.50
N VAL A 550 -1.09 1.80 -25.67
CA VAL A 550 -0.07 0.89 -26.24
C VAL A 550 1.23 1.64 -26.50
N LYS A 551 1.18 2.82 -27.12
CA LYS A 551 2.36 3.67 -27.36
C LYS A 551 3.08 4.02 -26.06
N ASN A 552 2.33 4.35 -25.00
CA ASN A 552 2.91 4.65 -23.70
C ASN A 552 3.52 3.40 -23.02
N ALA A 553 2.91 2.22 -23.20
CA ALA A 553 3.49 0.95 -22.73
C ALA A 553 4.84 0.65 -23.39
N ASP A 554 4.96 0.91 -24.70
CA ASP A 554 6.24 0.78 -25.42
C ASP A 554 7.29 1.78 -24.95
N ASN A 555 6.89 3.04 -24.72
CA ASN A 555 7.79 4.05 -24.14
C ASN A 555 8.27 3.65 -22.74
N MET A 556 7.39 3.09 -21.91
CA MET A 556 7.74 2.59 -20.58
C MET A 556 8.75 1.44 -20.67
N LYS A 557 8.55 0.48 -21.57
CA LYS A 557 9.49 -0.63 -21.81
C LYS A 557 10.88 -0.11 -22.19
N ALA A 558 10.94 0.71 -23.24
CA ALA A 558 12.21 1.28 -23.73
C ALA A 558 12.89 2.16 -22.68
N GLY A 559 12.09 2.90 -21.89
CA GLY A 559 12.60 3.70 -20.78
C GLY A 559 13.17 2.88 -19.63
N LEU A 560 12.52 1.77 -19.25
CA LEU A 560 13.04 0.82 -18.27
C LEU A 560 14.37 0.20 -18.74
N GLU A 561 14.46 -0.17 -20.03
CA GLU A 561 15.70 -0.68 -20.65
C GLU A 561 16.83 0.37 -20.62
N LEU A 562 16.51 1.65 -20.84
CA LEU A 562 17.47 2.75 -20.73
C LEU A 562 17.99 2.91 -19.30
N ILE A 563 17.09 2.92 -18.30
CA ILE A 563 17.48 2.98 -16.88
C ILE A 563 18.39 1.80 -16.53
N HIS A 564 18.01 0.58 -16.93
CA HIS A 564 18.82 -0.61 -16.71
C HIS A 564 20.21 -0.50 -17.35
N THR A 565 20.30 -0.01 -18.59
CA THR A 565 21.57 0.20 -19.32
C THR A 565 22.49 1.21 -18.61
N LYS A 566 21.92 2.29 -18.08
CA LYS A 566 22.68 3.29 -17.31
C LYS A 566 23.22 2.70 -15.99
N LEU A 567 22.40 1.94 -15.27
CA LEU A 567 22.81 1.24 -14.05
C LEU A 567 23.89 0.18 -14.32
N ASP A 568 23.74 -0.60 -15.39
CA ASP A 568 24.72 -1.60 -15.83
C ASP A 568 26.07 -0.93 -16.19
N THR A 569 26.04 0.24 -16.81
CA THR A 569 27.24 1.04 -17.09
C THR A 569 27.95 1.44 -15.79
N PHE A 570 27.23 1.90 -14.77
CA PHE A 570 27.82 2.21 -13.47
C PHE A 570 28.39 0.96 -12.79
N LYS A 571 27.67 -0.17 -12.85
CA LYS A 571 28.12 -1.44 -12.29
C LYS A 571 29.42 -1.90 -12.95
N LYS A 572 29.48 -1.94 -14.29
CA LYS A 572 30.68 -2.29 -15.06
C LYS A 572 31.87 -1.38 -14.72
N LYS A 573 31.64 -0.07 -14.59
CA LYS A 573 32.68 0.88 -14.14
C LYS A 573 33.18 0.56 -12.73
N LEU A 574 32.30 0.15 -11.80
CA LEU A 574 32.71 -0.26 -10.45
C LEU A 574 33.45 -1.61 -10.46
N ASP A 575 32.98 -2.59 -11.26
CA ASP A 575 33.62 -3.90 -11.44
C ASP A 575 35.09 -3.75 -11.87
N LEU A 576 35.39 -2.84 -12.80
CA LEU A 576 36.77 -2.52 -13.22
C LEU A 576 37.65 -1.91 -12.11
N THR A 577 37.03 -1.40 -11.05
CA THR A 577 37.73 -0.85 -9.89
C THR A 577 37.79 -1.81 -8.71
N ALA A 578 37.14 -2.98 -8.79
CA ALA A 578 37.18 -4.00 -7.76
C ALA A 578 38.58 -4.62 -7.68
N ASP A 579 39.04 -4.91 -6.46
CA ASP A 579 40.40 -5.41 -6.19
C ASP A 579 40.40 -6.74 -5.44
N GLY A 580 39.24 -7.44 -5.42
CA GLY A 580 39.05 -8.72 -4.72
C GLY A 580 39.24 -8.66 -3.19
N SER A 581 39.66 -7.52 -2.64
CA SER A 581 40.14 -7.35 -1.25
C SER A 581 39.61 -6.10 -0.55
N SER A 582 38.81 -5.27 -1.24
CA SER A 582 38.21 -4.06 -0.69
C SER A 582 37.16 -4.37 0.39
N ASN A 583 37.61 -4.45 1.65
CA ASN A 583 36.78 -4.53 2.87
C ASN A 583 36.03 -3.22 3.20
N SER A 584 35.93 -2.26 2.27
CA SER A 584 35.18 -1.03 2.51
C SER A 584 33.68 -1.31 2.56
N LYS A 585 33.11 -1.34 3.77
CA LYS A 585 31.67 -1.50 4.02
C LYS A 585 30.82 -0.52 3.21
N VAL A 586 31.31 0.71 3.03
CA VAL A 586 30.60 1.77 2.30
C VAL A 586 30.62 1.54 0.78
N TYR A 587 31.74 1.06 0.23
CA TYR A 587 31.81 0.62 -1.18
C TYR A 587 30.88 -0.56 -1.44
N LYS A 588 30.93 -1.60 -0.59
CA LYS A 588 30.06 -2.77 -0.70
C LYS A 588 28.59 -2.37 -0.68
N LYS A 589 28.20 -1.44 0.20
CA LYS A 589 26.83 -0.89 0.24
C LYS A 589 26.41 -0.19 -1.07
N LEU A 590 27.30 0.59 -1.70
CA LEU A 590 27.05 1.19 -3.02
C LEU A 590 26.87 0.09 -4.08
N TYR A 591 27.80 -0.86 -4.15
CA TYR A 591 27.77 -1.95 -5.12
C TYR A 591 26.50 -2.83 -4.99
N ASP A 592 26.19 -3.25 -3.77
CA ASP A 592 25.01 -4.05 -3.44
C ASP A 592 23.72 -3.27 -3.77
N SER A 593 23.69 -1.95 -3.56
CA SER A 593 22.52 -1.13 -3.90
C SER A 593 22.23 -1.09 -5.40
N ILE A 594 23.27 -1.04 -6.25
CA ILE A 594 23.12 -1.08 -7.71
C ILE A 594 22.65 -2.47 -8.14
N THR A 595 23.27 -3.53 -7.61
CA THR A 595 22.92 -4.92 -7.94
C THR A 595 21.45 -5.20 -7.61
N LYS A 596 21.01 -4.87 -6.40
CA LYS A 596 19.61 -5.00 -5.98
C LYS A 596 18.67 -4.15 -6.83
N CYS A 597 19.08 -2.95 -7.23
CA CYS A 597 18.27 -2.12 -8.12
C CYS A 597 18.11 -2.76 -9.50
N MET A 598 19.16 -3.35 -10.05
CA MET A 598 19.07 -4.07 -11.33
C MET A 598 18.18 -5.31 -11.22
N GLU A 599 18.24 -6.06 -10.12
CA GLU A 599 17.34 -7.19 -9.85
C GLU A 599 15.87 -6.74 -9.83
N VAL A 600 15.56 -5.67 -9.09
CA VAL A 600 14.20 -5.10 -9.03
C VAL A 600 13.73 -4.59 -10.40
N MET A 601 14.62 -4.01 -11.21
CA MET A 601 14.27 -3.53 -12.56
C MET A 601 14.03 -4.66 -13.57
N LYS A 602 14.60 -5.85 -13.33
CA LYS A 602 14.38 -7.04 -14.17
C LYS A 602 13.11 -7.81 -13.80
N ASP A 603 12.62 -7.62 -12.58
CA ASP A 603 11.40 -8.24 -12.09
C ASP A 603 10.16 -7.50 -12.69
N PRO A 604 9.42 -8.13 -13.62
CA PRO A 604 8.27 -7.48 -14.26
C PRO A 604 7.09 -7.29 -13.29
N GLU A 605 7.06 -8.02 -12.16
CA GLU A 605 6.07 -7.89 -11.10
C GLU A 605 6.36 -6.72 -10.15
N ALA A 606 7.59 -6.17 -10.18
CA ALA A 606 8.02 -5.10 -9.29
C ALA A 606 7.07 -3.89 -9.36
N LYS A 607 6.62 -3.43 -8.19
CA LYS A 607 5.73 -2.27 -8.10
C LYS A 607 6.51 -0.97 -8.25
N PRO A 608 5.88 0.10 -8.74
CA PRO A 608 6.59 1.37 -8.94
C PRO A 608 7.28 1.94 -7.70
N ALA A 609 6.71 1.73 -6.51
CA ALA A 609 7.32 2.14 -5.25
C ALA A 609 8.65 1.40 -4.96
N GLU A 610 8.75 0.13 -5.36
CA GLU A 610 9.95 -0.69 -5.18
C GLU A 610 11.07 -0.22 -6.11
N ILE A 611 10.74 0.03 -7.38
CA ILE A 611 11.68 0.60 -8.38
C ILE A 611 12.20 1.96 -7.89
N LEU A 612 11.30 2.87 -7.49
CA LEU A 612 11.69 4.19 -6.96
C LEU A 612 12.57 4.08 -5.72
N LYS A 613 12.22 3.20 -4.77
CA LYS A 613 13.01 2.96 -3.55
C LYS A 613 14.38 2.38 -3.88
N ALA A 614 14.47 1.49 -4.86
CA ALA A 614 15.73 0.89 -5.30
C ALA A 614 16.65 1.95 -5.93
N LEU A 615 16.14 2.79 -6.83
CA LEU A 615 16.89 3.93 -7.40
C LEU A 615 17.34 4.90 -6.30
N GLN A 616 16.47 5.25 -5.35
CA GLN A 616 16.83 6.09 -4.21
C GLN A 616 17.92 5.46 -3.33
N ASN A 617 17.91 4.15 -3.15
CA ASN A 617 18.94 3.44 -2.40
C ASN A 617 20.30 3.47 -3.12
N VAL A 618 20.32 3.41 -4.46
CA VAL A 618 21.55 3.63 -5.25
C VAL A 618 22.11 5.02 -4.98
N ASN A 619 21.27 6.05 -5.06
CA ASN A 619 21.68 7.42 -4.78
C ASN A 619 22.21 7.57 -3.33
N LYS A 620 21.52 7.00 -2.33
CA LYS A 620 21.96 6.97 -0.93
C LYS A 620 23.29 6.24 -0.74
N GLY A 621 23.48 5.11 -1.41
CA GLY A 621 24.74 4.36 -1.41
C GLY A 621 25.89 5.20 -1.95
N ALA A 622 25.66 5.90 -3.06
CA ALA A 622 26.65 6.77 -3.69
C ALA A 622 26.98 8.00 -2.83
N TYR A 623 25.97 8.66 -2.25
CA TYR A 623 26.17 9.73 -1.28
C TYR A 623 26.96 9.26 -0.05
N GLY A 624 26.63 8.09 0.49
CA GLY A 624 27.37 7.49 1.60
C GLY A 624 28.85 7.31 1.28
N TYR A 625 29.15 6.77 0.08
CA TYR A 625 30.53 6.61 -0.38
C TYR A 625 31.24 7.96 -0.61
N LYS A 626 30.58 8.92 -1.26
CA LYS A 626 31.13 10.27 -1.47
C LYS A 626 31.46 10.93 -0.13
N ASN A 627 30.53 10.90 0.84
CA ASN A 627 30.73 11.53 2.15
C ASN A 627 31.85 10.87 2.95
N ASP A 628 31.94 9.53 2.93
CA ASP A 628 33.06 8.77 3.52
C ASP A 628 34.42 9.22 2.96
N LYS A 629 34.48 9.54 1.66
CA LYS A 629 35.72 9.99 1.01
C LYS A 629 35.99 11.49 1.14
N ASP A 630 34.96 12.32 1.22
CA ASP A 630 35.09 13.76 1.46
C ASP A 630 35.59 14.06 2.89
N THR A 631 35.25 13.20 3.85
CA THR A 631 35.59 13.37 5.28
C THR A 631 36.89 12.65 5.70
N ALA A 632 37.46 11.82 4.83
CA ALA A 632 38.69 11.09 5.12
C ALA A 632 39.93 12.00 5.12
N LEU A 633 40.67 12.03 6.24
CA LEU A 633 41.86 12.88 6.45
C LEU A 633 42.98 12.69 5.41
N LEU A 634 43.06 11.49 4.82
CA LEU A 634 44.07 11.12 3.81
C LEU A 634 43.57 11.28 2.36
N GLY A 635 42.38 11.82 2.12
CA GLY A 635 41.86 12.09 0.77
C GLY A 635 41.84 10.87 -0.17
N HIS A 636 41.71 11.13 -1.49
CA HIS A 636 41.59 10.11 -2.54
C HIS A 636 42.95 9.50 -2.95
N THR A 637 43.73 8.96 -2.01
CA THR A 637 45.16 8.61 -2.23
C THR A 637 45.44 7.38 -3.12
N GLY A 638 44.44 6.80 -3.81
CA GLY A 638 44.64 5.68 -4.73
C GLY A 638 43.87 5.82 -6.04
N LYS A 639 44.47 5.42 -7.17
CA LYS A 639 43.84 5.46 -8.52
C LYS A 639 42.45 4.80 -8.54
N ARG A 640 42.30 3.63 -7.90
CA ARG A 640 41.01 2.91 -7.78
C ARG A 640 40.01 3.67 -6.91
N THR A 641 40.44 4.19 -5.76
CA THR A 641 39.61 4.98 -4.85
C THR A 641 39.11 6.27 -5.51
N GLY A 642 39.96 6.95 -6.27
CA GLY A 642 39.61 8.13 -7.07
C GLY A 642 38.61 7.81 -8.18
N ALA A 643 38.78 6.68 -8.87
CA ALA A 643 37.81 6.22 -9.87
C ALA A 643 36.44 5.91 -9.25
N ARG A 644 36.40 5.16 -8.14
CA ARG A 644 35.15 4.88 -7.39
C ARG A 644 34.46 6.16 -6.92
N TYR A 645 35.23 7.14 -6.46
CA TYR A 645 34.71 8.44 -6.04
C TYR A 645 34.10 9.22 -7.22
N LYS A 646 34.77 9.25 -8.37
CA LYS A 646 34.22 9.83 -9.60
C LYS A 646 32.91 9.14 -10.01
N ILE A 647 32.89 7.81 -10.03
CA ILE A 647 31.67 7.04 -10.33
C ILE A 647 30.55 7.38 -9.34
N SER A 648 30.84 7.52 -8.03
CA SER A 648 29.82 7.93 -7.06
C SER A 648 29.25 9.32 -7.33
N LYS A 649 30.05 10.27 -7.83
CA LYS A 649 29.56 11.59 -8.26
C LYS A 649 28.67 11.47 -9.50
N ASP A 650 29.10 10.71 -10.50
CA ASP A 650 28.30 10.46 -11.70
C ASP A 650 26.94 9.84 -11.32
N ILE A 651 26.90 8.92 -10.35
CA ILE A 651 25.65 8.31 -9.85
C ILE A 651 24.76 9.34 -9.11
N ILE A 652 25.34 10.16 -8.24
CA ILE A 652 24.62 11.23 -7.52
C ILE A 652 24.02 12.24 -8.50
N GLU A 653 24.69 12.45 -9.63
CA GLU A 653 24.20 13.30 -10.69
C GLU A 653 23.13 12.61 -11.54
N GLU A 654 23.34 11.38 -11.98
CA GLU A 654 22.44 10.73 -12.94
C GLU A 654 21.17 10.14 -12.29
N VAL A 655 21.29 9.49 -11.13
CA VAL A 655 20.16 8.72 -10.56
C VAL A 655 18.93 9.58 -10.26
N PRO A 656 19.05 10.83 -9.75
CA PRO A 656 17.87 11.68 -9.61
C PRO A 656 17.18 12.02 -10.96
N ILE A 657 17.92 12.05 -12.08
CA ILE A 657 17.32 12.17 -13.42
C ILE A 657 16.55 10.90 -13.74
N LEU A 658 17.13 9.72 -13.48
CA LEU A 658 16.46 8.43 -13.70
C LEU A 658 15.19 8.26 -12.86
N VAL A 659 15.18 8.77 -11.63
CA VAL A 659 13.98 8.81 -10.78
C VAL A 659 12.89 9.64 -11.42
N ASN A 660 13.20 10.90 -11.80
CA ASN A 660 12.21 11.79 -12.44
C ASN A 660 11.76 11.25 -13.81
N TYR A 661 12.68 10.62 -14.55
CA TYR A 661 12.42 9.96 -15.82
C TYR A 661 11.42 8.81 -15.68
N TYR A 662 11.64 7.95 -14.69
CA TYR A 662 10.70 6.87 -14.37
C TYR A 662 9.31 7.40 -13.97
N GLU A 663 9.26 8.51 -13.23
CA GLU A 663 7.99 9.17 -12.89
C GLU A 663 7.30 9.74 -14.13
N ASN A 664 8.03 10.41 -15.02
CA ASN A 664 7.50 10.97 -16.25
C ASN A 664 6.99 9.91 -17.23
N LEU A 665 7.67 8.76 -17.35
CA LEU A 665 7.17 7.62 -18.11
C LEU A 665 5.82 7.11 -17.57
N ARG A 666 5.53 7.36 -16.28
CA ARG A 666 4.29 6.94 -15.62
C ARG A 666 3.17 7.97 -15.65
N ILE A 667 3.45 9.23 -15.98
CA ILE A 667 2.43 10.30 -16.06
C ILE A 667 1.30 9.92 -17.02
N PRO A 668 1.53 9.39 -18.24
CA PRO A 668 0.43 9.04 -19.13
C PRO A 668 -0.50 7.98 -18.54
N PHE A 669 0.05 7.02 -17.78
CA PHE A 669 -0.77 6.01 -17.10
C PHE A 669 -1.51 6.56 -15.87
N SER A 670 -1.17 7.76 -15.42
CA SER A 670 -1.91 8.42 -14.35
C SER A 670 -3.28 8.88 -14.85
N ASN A 671 -3.45 9.17 -16.13
CA ASN A 671 -4.71 9.61 -16.73
C ASN A 671 -5.69 8.48 -17.06
N VAL A 672 -5.28 7.23 -16.83
CA VAL A 672 -6.07 6.04 -17.14
C VAL A 672 -6.19 5.11 -15.93
N LYS A 673 -7.28 4.35 -15.89
CA LYS A 673 -7.59 3.36 -14.84
C LYS A 673 -8.13 2.08 -15.44
N ASP A 674 -8.03 0.98 -14.72
CA ASP A 674 -8.66 -0.28 -15.10
C ASP A 674 -10.16 -0.29 -14.73
N ASP A 675 -10.86 -1.36 -15.11
CA ASP A 675 -12.28 -1.59 -14.79
C ASP A 675 -12.55 -1.68 -13.28
N LYS A 676 -11.51 -1.84 -12.45
CA LYS A 676 -11.57 -1.87 -10.99
C LYS A 676 -11.23 -0.51 -10.35
N ASN A 677 -11.10 0.55 -11.16
CA ASN A 677 -10.71 1.90 -10.76
C ASN A 677 -9.28 2.05 -10.21
N TYR A 678 -8.38 1.09 -10.45
CA TYR A 678 -6.96 1.29 -10.17
C TYR A 678 -6.30 2.02 -11.32
N THR A 679 -5.57 3.08 -11.00
CA THR A 679 -4.78 3.81 -12.00
C THR A 679 -3.63 2.93 -12.49
N TYR A 680 -3.40 2.90 -13.80
CA TYR A 680 -2.28 2.16 -14.39
C TYR A 680 -0.93 2.74 -13.97
N SER A 681 -0.90 4.06 -13.71
CA SER A 681 -0.35 4.64 -12.50
C SER A 681 0.50 3.70 -11.67
N THR A 682 -0.17 3.04 -10.74
CA THR A 682 0.41 2.28 -9.63
C THR A 682 0.68 0.82 -9.95
N LYS A 683 0.38 0.36 -11.17
CA LYS A 683 0.53 -1.04 -11.56
C LYS A 683 1.98 -1.38 -11.91
N SER A 684 2.33 -2.67 -11.83
CA SER A 684 3.63 -3.14 -12.33
C SER A 684 3.67 -3.07 -13.85
N TYR A 685 4.88 -3.13 -14.41
CA TYR A 685 5.05 -3.13 -15.86
C TYR A 685 4.38 -4.35 -16.51
N GLU A 686 4.41 -5.52 -15.87
CA GLU A 686 3.69 -6.70 -16.35
C GLU A 686 2.19 -6.45 -16.55
N GLU A 687 1.51 -5.82 -15.59
CA GLU A 687 0.08 -5.54 -15.69
C GLU A 687 -0.24 -4.53 -16.81
N ILE A 688 0.64 -3.54 -17.02
CA ILE A 688 0.56 -2.58 -18.12
C ILE A 688 0.74 -3.31 -19.45
N ALA A 689 1.80 -4.13 -19.57
CA ALA A 689 2.13 -4.90 -20.76
C ALA A 689 0.99 -5.87 -21.12
N ALA A 690 0.48 -6.65 -20.17
CA ALA A 690 -0.64 -7.56 -20.39
C ALA A 690 -1.91 -6.85 -20.88
N SER A 691 -2.18 -5.64 -20.38
CA SER A 691 -3.32 -4.83 -20.86
C SER A 691 -3.05 -4.26 -22.26
N ALA A 692 -1.83 -3.82 -22.53
CA ALA A 692 -1.43 -3.34 -23.84
C ALA A 692 -1.49 -4.47 -24.88
N ASP A 693 -1.07 -5.69 -24.55
CA ASP A 693 -1.09 -6.85 -25.44
C ASP A 693 -2.51 -7.28 -25.79
N LYS A 694 -3.44 -7.25 -24.82
CA LYS A 694 -4.88 -7.46 -25.10
C LYS A 694 -5.44 -6.44 -26.07
N LEU A 695 -5.06 -5.16 -25.91
CA LEU A 695 -5.49 -4.09 -26.82
C LEU A 695 -4.83 -4.19 -28.19
N ARG A 696 -3.56 -4.59 -28.25
CA ARG A 696 -2.85 -4.89 -29.50
C ARG A 696 -3.54 -5.99 -30.28
N GLU A 697 -3.92 -7.06 -29.59
CA GLU A 697 -4.62 -8.17 -30.22
C GLU A 697 -5.98 -7.73 -30.76
N LYS A 698 -6.74 -6.95 -29.97
CA LYS A 698 -8.05 -6.43 -30.37
C LYS A 698 -7.97 -5.50 -31.59
N TYR A 699 -6.95 -4.65 -31.67
CA TYR A 699 -6.81 -3.60 -32.69
C TYR A 699 -5.62 -3.84 -33.62
N ARG A 700 -5.25 -5.11 -33.85
CA ARG A 700 -4.02 -5.49 -34.58
C ARG A 700 -3.94 -4.78 -35.94
N ASP A 701 -4.96 -4.96 -36.77
CA ASP A 701 -5.00 -4.40 -38.13
C ASP A 701 -4.90 -2.87 -38.13
N ASN A 702 -5.56 -2.22 -37.17
CA ASN A 702 -5.52 -0.76 -37.04
C ASN A 702 -4.14 -0.26 -36.62
N LEU A 703 -3.46 -0.94 -35.69
CA LEU A 703 -2.13 -0.55 -35.23
C LEU A 703 -1.04 -0.85 -36.26
N GLU A 704 -1.18 -1.91 -37.05
CA GLU A 704 -0.24 -2.26 -38.13
C GLU A 704 -0.34 -1.31 -39.32
N ALA A 705 -1.53 -0.75 -39.58
CA ALA A 705 -1.75 0.24 -40.63
C ALA A 705 -1.21 1.64 -40.29
N GLU A 706 -0.81 1.90 -39.04
CA GLU A 706 -0.27 3.20 -38.62
C GLU A 706 1.12 3.47 -39.23
N PRO A 707 1.40 4.72 -39.63
CA PRO A 707 2.73 5.10 -40.10
C PRO A 707 3.77 4.85 -39.02
N LYS A 708 4.82 4.09 -39.37
CA LYS A 708 5.97 3.93 -38.46
C LYS A 708 6.77 5.24 -38.41
N PRO A 709 7.25 5.66 -37.23
CA PRO A 709 8.09 6.84 -37.11
C PRO A 709 9.34 6.71 -37.99
N GLY A 710 9.74 7.80 -38.62
CA GLY A 710 10.95 7.84 -39.43
C GLY A 710 12.22 7.56 -38.62
N PRO A 711 13.32 7.12 -39.26
CA PRO A 711 14.57 6.80 -38.57
C PRO A 711 15.21 8.01 -37.85
N ASP A 712 14.91 9.22 -38.31
CA ASP A 712 15.44 10.48 -37.76
C ASP A 712 14.54 11.14 -36.69
N GLU A 713 13.36 10.56 -36.41
CA GLU A 713 12.48 11.08 -35.37
C GLU A 713 13.03 10.76 -33.97
N ILE A 714 13.10 11.79 -33.11
CA ILE A 714 13.48 11.61 -31.71
C ILE A 714 12.52 10.61 -31.08
N LYS A 715 13.08 9.48 -30.62
CA LYS A 715 12.29 8.44 -29.97
C LYS A 715 11.58 9.06 -28.75
N PRO A 716 10.26 8.91 -28.60
CA PRO A 716 9.50 9.61 -27.56
C PRO A 716 10.04 9.38 -26.13
N TYR A 717 10.52 8.17 -25.82
CA TYR A 717 11.13 7.89 -24.52
C TYR A 717 12.44 8.66 -24.27
N MET A 718 13.19 9.06 -25.31
CA MET A 718 14.38 9.91 -25.16
C MET A 718 14.00 11.36 -24.89
N ALA A 719 12.97 11.88 -25.56
CA ALA A 719 12.45 13.21 -25.27
C ALA A 719 11.96 13.33 -23.82
N ILE A 720 11.34 12.27 -23.28
CA ILE A 720 10.94 12.20 -21.86
C ILE A 720 12.18 12.25 -20.95
N TYR A 721 13.30 11.64 -21.34
CA TYR A 721 14.56 11.67 -20.58
C TYR A 721 15.14 13.09 -20.52
N GLU A 722 15.23 13.78 -21.66
CA GLU A 722 15.71 15.16 -21.75
C GLU A 722 14.84 16.12 -20.93
N VAL A 723 13.51 15.99 -21.02
CA VAL A 723 12.57 16.73 -20.17
C VAL A 723 12.86 16.49 -18.68
N SER A 724 13.15 15.25 -18.30
CA SER A 724 13.41 14.87 -16.90
C SER A 724 14.70 15.50 -16.38
N GLU A 725 15.71 15.64 -17.24
CA GLU A 725 16.97 16.31 -16.93
C GLU A 725 16.75 17.80 -16.66
N THR A 726 16.06 18.52 -17.57
CA THR A 726 15.77 19.95 -17.40
C THR A 726 14.87 20.22 -16.19
N GLN A 727 13.84 19.40 -15.97
CA GLN A 727 12.98 19.49 -14.78
C GLN A 727 13.78 19.34 -13.49
N ARG A 728 14.75 18.41 -13.44
CA ARG A 728 15.62 18.24 -12.29
C ARG A 728 16.48 19.47 -12.05
N MET A 729 17.02 20.10 -13.10
CA MET A 729 17.80 21.34 -12.97
C MET A 729 16.95 22.44 -12.32
N ILE A 730 15.72 22.64 -12.81
CA ILE A 730 14.77 23.59 -12.22
C ILE A 730 14.48 23.24 -10.76
N ARG A 731 14.12 21.99 -10.46
CA ARG A 731 13.81 21.58 -9.08
C ARG A 731 15.00 21.75 -8.13
N LYS A 732 16.23 21.47 -8.58
CA LYS A 732 17.46 21.71 -7.81
C LYS A 732 17.65 23.19 -7.51
N GLN A 733 17.33 24.06 -8.46
CA GLN A 733 17.41 25.51 -8.27
C GLN A 733 16.32 26.01 -7.31
N ILE A 734 15.06 25.59 -7.51
CA ILE A 734 13.96 25.92 -6.61
C ILE A 734 14.22 25.42 -5.19
N ASN A 735 14.77 24.22 -5.00
CA ASN A 735 15.10 23.70 -3.67
C ASN A 735 16.13 24.57 -2.92
N LYS A 736 17.05 25.23 -3.64
CA LYS A 736 17.96 26.20 -3.01
C LYS A 736 17.25 27.48 -2.59
N LEU A 737 16.30 27.94 -3.40
CA LEU A 737 15.57 29.21 -3.21
C LEU A 737 14.43 29.08 -2.18
N SER A 738 13.77 27.92 -2.14
CA SER A 738 12.72 27.53 -1.20
C SER A 738 12.91 26.06 -0.79
N PRO A 739 13.72 25.80 0.26
CA PRO A 739 13.92 24.44 0.79
C PRO A 739 12.60 23.78 1.20
N PHE A 740 11.65 24.57 1.74
CA PHE A 740 10.33 24.08 2.12
C PHE A 740 9.58 23.45 0.93
N MET A 741 9.48 24.14 -0.21
CA MET A 741 8.80 23.58 -1.38
C MET A 741 9.63 22.48 -2.04
N GLY A 742 10.96 22.57 -2.03
CA GLY A 742 11.82 21.50 -2.53
C GLY A 742 11.57 20.16 -1.84
N GLU A 743 11.33 20.18 -0.53
CA GLU A 743 11.00 19.00 0.28
C GLU A 743 9.53 18.58 0.20
N ASN A 744 8.59 19.54 0.16
CA ASN A 744 7.17 19.25 0.35
C ASN A 744 6.33 19.20 -0.95
N TYR A 745 6.82 19.72 -2.07
CA TYR A 745 6.05 19.81 -3.32
C TYR A 745 5.73 18.45 -3.93
N MET A 746 4.47 18.29 -4.35
CA MET A 746 3.94 17.14 -5.06
C MET A 746 3.03 17.62 -6.19
N VAL A 747 3.22 17.08 -7.41
CA VAL A 747 2.56 17.56 -8.64
C VAL A 747 1.02 17.48 -8.56
N ASP A 748 0.48 16.53 -7.80
CA ASP A 748 -0.94 16.21 -7.71
C ASP A 748 -1.65 16.81 -6.48
N ARG A 749 -0.97 17.67 -5.70
CA ARG A 749 -1.53 18.21 -4.45
C ARG A 749 -2.05 19.64 -4.60
N LYS A 750 -3.20 19.91 -3.95
CA LYS A 750 -3.82 21.23 -3.95
C LYS A 750 -3.00 22.25 -3.16
N PRO A 751 -3.05 23.55 -3.52
CA PRO A 751 -2.35 24.61 -2.80
C PRO A 751 -2.62 24.66 -1.28
N SER A 752 -3.83 24.30 -0.84
CA SER A 752 -4.20 24.29 0.58
C SER A 752 -3.39 23.30 1.41
N ARG A 753 -2.89 22.19 0.83
CA ARG A 753 -1.98 21.28 1.53
C ARG A 753 -0.74 22.02 2.02
N TYR A 754 -0.13 22.82 1.15
CA TYR A 754 1.10 23.54 1.47
C TYR A 754 0.85 24.64 2.49
N SER A 755 -0.33 25.28 2.47
CA SER A 755 -0.73 26.23 3.53
C SER A 755 -0.87 25.54 4.89
N ALA A 756 -1.44 24.33 4.93
CA ALA A 756 -1.56 23.53 6.16
C ALA A 756 -0.20 23.05 6.71
N LEU A 757 0.80 22.85 5.84
CA LEU A 757 2.18 22.51 6.19
C LEU A 757 3.00 23.73 6.62
N ALA A 758 2.81 24.87 5.96
CA ALA A 758 3.52 26.12 6.17
C ALA A 758 3.00 26.88 7.42
N LYS A 759 3.12 26.29 8.61
CA LYS A 759 2.68 26.95 9.86
C LYS A 759 3.73 27.92 10.37
N ASN A 760 3.30 29.11 10.79
CA ASN A 760 4.13 30.13 11.45
C ASN A 760 5.34 30.60 10.64
N MET A 761 5.25 30.59 9.31
CA MET A 761 6.29 31.12 8.44
C MET A 761 6.28 32.66 8.45
N SER A 762 7.43 33.25 8.11
CA SER A 762 7.49 34.69 7.86
C SER A 762 6.73 35.04 6.56
N LEU A 763 6.33 36.31 6.40
CA LEU A 763 5.72 36.80 5.15
C LEU A 763 6.59 36.49 3.92
N GLU A 764 7.91 36.63 4.06
CA GLU A 764 8.88 36.35 3.00
C GLU A 764 8.94 34.86 2.67
N ASP A 765 8.95 33.98 3.67
CA ASP A 765 8.98 32.52 3.46
C ASP A 765 7.67 32.02 2.83
N TYR A 766 6.53 32.59 3.21
CA TYR A 766 5.25 32.33 2.53
C TYR A 766 5.31 32.74 1.06
N ALA A 767 5.86 33.92 0.76
CA ALA A 767 6.01 34.39 -0.61
C ALA A 767 6.95 33.50 -1.43
N LYS A 768 8.14 33.17 -0.90
CA LYS A 768 9.08 32.22 -1.51
C LYS A 768 8.44 30.88 -1.81
N SER A 769 7.66 30.36 -0.86
CA SER A 769 7.00 29.08 -1.01
C SER A 769 5.86 29.11 -2.05
N PHE A 770 5.07 30.19 -2.10
CA PHE A 770 4.03 30.34 -3.12
C PHE A 770 4.62 30.49 -4.54
N VAL A 771 5.67 31.30 -4.69
CA VAL A 771 6.37 31.48 -5.97
C VAL A 771 7.02 30.16 -6.40
N ALA A 772 7.71 29.47 -5.50
CA ALA A 772 8.29 28.14 -5.77
C ALA A 772 7.23 27.12 -6.20
N MET A 773 6.08 27.07 -5.53
CA MET A 773 4.95 26.24 -5.94
C MET A 773 4.53 26.56 -7.38
N SER A 774 4.37 27.84 -7.72
CA SER A 774 3.93 28.28 -9.05
C SER A 774 4.93 27.93 -10.16
N TYR A 775 6.24 28.02 -9.89
CA TYR A 775 7.27 27.56 -10.83
C TYR A 775 7.31 26.04 -10.97
N LEU A 776 7.11 25.29 -9.88
CA LEU A 776 7.06 23.83 -9.93
C LEU A 776 5.78 23.34 -10.64
N ASP A 777 4.64 23.99 -10.44
CA ASP A 777 3.39 23.74 -11.19
C ASP A 777 3.65 23.85 -12.71
N LYS A 778 4.37 24.89 -13.14
CA LYS A 778 4.76 25.08 -14.56
C LYS A 778 5.76 24.01 -15.03
N THR A 779 6.73 23.65 -14.19
CA THR A 779 7.78 22.67 -14.51
C THR A 779 7.22 21.28 -14.81
N TYR A 780 6.14 20.90 -14.13
CA TYR A 780 5.49 19.59 -14.25
C TYR A 780 4.18 19.62 -15.04
N LYS A 781 3.88 20.74 -15.72
CA LYS A 781 2.69 20.87 -16.55
C LYS A 781 2.80 20.01 -17.81
N GLU A 782 1.73 19.29 -18.12
CA GLU A 782 1.65 18.45 -19.32
C GLU A 782 1.88 19.28 -20.60
N GLY A 783 2.65 18.72 -21.55
CA GLY A 783 3.00 19.38 -22.81
C GLY A 783 4.15 20.40 -22.75
N PHE A 784 4.84 20.52 -21.61
CA PHE A 784 6.11 21.27 -21.53
C PHE A 784 7.25 20.44 -22.12
N ASN A 785 7.83 20.94 -23.21
CA ASN A 785 9.01 20.37 -23.85
C ASN A 785 10.31 20.99 -23.28
N VAL A 786 11.46 20.46 -23.70
CA VAL A 786 12.79 20.92 -23.26
C VAL A 786 12.96 22.43 -23.43
N GLU A 787 12.62 22.98 -24.60
CA GLU A 787 12.75 24.41 -24.91
C GLU A 787 11.99 25.29 -23.90
N LYS A 788 10.73 24.98 -23.61
CA LYS A 788 9.93 25.73 -22.62
C LYS A 788 10.49 25.63 -21.21
N LEU A 789 11.05 24.48 -20.85
CA LEU A 789 11.68 24.27 -19.54
C LEU A 789 13.01 25.02 -19.42
N GLU A 790 13.80 25.09 -20.49
CA GLU A 790 15.03 25.90 -20.52
C GLU A 790 14.71 27.38 -20.40
N GLN A 791 13.67 27.87 -21.08
CA GLN A 791 13.17 29.24 -20.92
C GLN A 791 12.73 29.50 -19.47
N LEU A 792 11.99 28.55 -18.85
CA LEU A 792 11.57 28.66 -17.46
C LEU A 792 12.76 28.68 -16.50
N HIS A 793 13.77 27.83 -16.74
CA HIS A 793 14.99 27.78 -15.96
C HIS A 793 15.79 29.09 -16.08
N GLY A 794 15.86 29.67 -17.28
CA GLY A 794 16.43 31.00 -17.51
C GLY A 794 15.70 32.08 -16.73
N LEU A 795 14.36 32.11 -16.82
CA LEU A 795 13.50 33.08 -16.12
C LEU A 795 13.68 33.02 -14.61
N ILE A 796 13.74 31.82 -14.00
CA ILE A 796 13.93 31.67 -12.55
C ILE A 796 15.19 32.41 -12.05
N ASN A 797 16.24 32.46 -12.86
CA ASN A 797 17.52 33.07 -12.52
C ASN A 797 17.60 34.57 -12.84
N ASP A 798 16.59 35.13 -13.50
CA ASP A 798 16.53 36.54 -13.86
C ASP A 798 16.30 37.40 -12.59
N LYS A 799 17.10 38.46 -12.41
CA LYS A 799 17.00 39.35 -11.25
C LYS A 799 15.90 40.40 -11.39
N GLU A 800 15.51 40.72 -12.61
CA GLU A 800 14.55 41.78 -12.94
C GLU A 800 13.15 41.22 -13.22
N ALA A 801 13.06 39.94 -13.59
CA ALA A 801 11.79 39.28 -13.90
C ALA A 801 11.57 37.91 -13.24
N GLY A 802 12.59 37.35 -12.57
CA GLY A 802 12.57 35.98 -12.06
C GLY A 802 12.11 35.81 -10.62
N PHE A 803 12.56 34.71 -9.99
CA PHE A 803 12.05 34.25 -8.69
C PHE A 803 12.13 35.31 -7.58
N GLU A 804 13.30 35.92 -7.38
CA GLU A 804 13.51 36.91 -6.32
C GLU A 804 12.69 38.18 -6.56
N PHE A 805 12.49 38.56 -7.83
CA PHE A 805 11.65 39.69 -8.20
C PHE A 805 10.19 39.43 -7.87
N GLU A 806 9.65 38.26 -8.25
CA GLU A 806 8.28 37.85 -7.91
C GLU A 806 8.06 37.78 -6.39
N VAL A 807 9.01 37.24 -5.63
CA VAL A 807 8.95 37.24 -4.16
C VAL A 807 8.88 38.67 -3.60
N LYS A 808 9.70 39.58 -4.13
CA LYS A 808 9.70 40.99 -3.70
C LYS A 808 8.40 41.71 -4.06
N LEU A 809 7.76 41.37 -5.17
CA LEU A 809 6.43 41.90 -5.54
C LEU A 809 5.36 41.34 -4.60
N LEU A 810 5.35 40.03 -4.38
CA LEU A 810 4.37 39.35 -3.55
C LEU A 810 4.45 39.77 -2.08
N THR A 811 5.65 39.97 -1.54
CA THR A 811 5.85 40.53 -0.19
C THR A 811 5.41 41.99 -0.07
N LYS A 812 5.19 42.71 -1.18
CA LYS A 812 4.61 44.05 -1.19
C LYS A 812 3.10 44.06 -1.43
N SER A 813 2.55 43.00 -2.02
CA SER A 813 1.12 42.82 -2.23
C SER A 813 0.35 43.04 -0.93
N LYS A 814 -0.71 43.85 -1.02
CA LYS A 814 -1.62 44.06 0.09
C LYS A 814 -2.54 42.86 0.29
N ALA A 815 -3.06 42.29 -0.80
CA ALA A 815 -3.96 41.15 -0.74
C ALA A 815 -3.27 39.93 -0.11
N PHE A 816 -2.02 39.66 -0.49
CA PHE A 816 -1.22 38.59 0.08
C PHE A 816 -0.96 38.80 1.58
N LYS A 817 -0.55 40.00 2.00
CA LYS A 817 -0.36 40.35 3.42
C LYS A 817 -1.64 40.16 4.24
N ASP A 818 -2.76 40.63 3.71
CA ASP A 818 -4.06 40.51 4.38
C ASP A 818 -4.46 39.03 4.52
N LEU A 819 -4.15 38.19 3.52
CA LEU A 819 -4.37 36.74 3.62
C LEU A 819 -3.42 36.06 4.61
N VAL A 820 -2.13 36.41 4.63
CA VAL A 820 -1.16 35.86 5.61
C VAL A 820 -1.61 36.16 7.04
N LYS A 821 -2.12 37.37 7.27
CA LYS A 821 -2.58 37.79 8.60
C LYS A 821 -3.90 37.11 9.01
N ASN A 822 -4.87 37.04 8.10
CA ASN A 822 -6.25 36.67 8.45
C ASN A 822 -6.60 35.21 8.12
N ASN A 823 -5.88 34.57 7.21
CA ASN A 823 -6.18 33.22 6.68
C ASN A 823 -4.89 32.43 6.33
N PRO A 824 -3.88 32.33 7.23
CA PRO A 824 -2.62 31.67 6.90
C PRO A 824 -2.77 30.19 6.52
N ASP A 825 -3.79 29.52 7.03
CA ASP A 825 -4.13 28.11 6.77
C ASP A 825 -4.74 27.86 5.39
N LYS A 826 -5.26 28.91 4.72
CA LYS A 826 -5.83 28.86 3.36
C LYS A 826 -5.12 29.78 2.38
N LEU A 827 -3.93 30.26 2.74
CA LEU A 827 -3.22 31.32 2.04
C LEU A 827 -3.00 31.01 0.56
N PHE A 828 -2.39 29.86 0.24
CA PHE A 828 -2.00 29.56 -1.13
C PHE A 828 -3.21 29.28 -2.02
N GLU A 829 -4.27 28.64 -1.49
CA GLU A 829 -5.50 28.42 -2.26
C GLU A 829 -6.22 29.73 -2.56
N LYS A 830 -6.45 30.55 -1.54
CA LYS A 830 -7.14 31.84 -1.73
C LYS A 830 -6.32 32.77 -2.62
N TYR A 831 -5.00 32.82 -2.43
CA TYR A 831 -4.16 33.68 -3.25
C TYR A 831 -4.00 33.14 -4.67
N LYS A 832 -3.90 31.83 -4.90
CA LYS A 832 -3.92 31.27 -6.26
C LYS A 832 -5.21 31.65 -7.00
N SER A 833 -6.37 31.62 -6.34
CA SER A 833 -7.61 32.10 -6.96
C SER A 833 -7.57 33.61 -7.31
N ILE A 834 -6.93 34.43 -6.49
CA ILE A 834 -6.70 35.86 -6.78
C ILE A 834 -5.73 36.00 -7.96
N ASP A 835 -4.65 35.23 -7.97
CA ASP A 835 -3.62 35.26 -9.00
C ASP A 835 -4.16 34.79 -10.36
N ASP A 836 -4.93 33.70 -10.39
CA ASP A 836 -5.59 33.19 -11.60
C ASP A 836 -6.55 34.25 -12.18
N LYS A 837 -7.39 34.87 -11.32
CA LYS A 837 -8.27 35.98 -11.75
C LYS A 837 -7.49 37.21 -12.21
N ASN A 838 -6.37 37.51 -11.57
CA ASN A 838 -5.49 38.61 -11.95
C ASN A 838 -4.89 38.34 -13.35
N VAL A 839 -4.43 37.12 -13.61
CA VAL A 839 -3.94 36.67 -14.92
C VAL A 839 -5.05 36.76 -15.97
N GLU A 840 -6.28 36.33 -15.68
CA GLU A 840 -7.41 36.47 -16.60
C GLU A 840 -7.72 37.93 -16.96
N ILE A 841 -7.63 38.85 -15.98
CA ILE A 841 -7.81 40.29 -16.22
C ILE A 841 -6.73 40.81 -17.15
N VAL A 842 -5.47 40.47 -16.89
CA VAL A 842 -4.32 40.90 -17.71
C VAL A 842 -4.46 40.34 -19.13
N MET A 843 -4.71 39.03 -19.28
CA MET A 843 -4.90 38.40 -20.59
C MET A 843 -6.08 39.01 -21.35
N SER A 844 -7.22 39.28 -20.70
CA SER A 844 -8.35 39.94 -21.35
C SER A 844 -7.99 41.35 -21.84
N CYS A 845 -7.15 42.08 -21.12
CA CYS A 845 -6.65 43.39 -21.54
C CYS A 845 -5.68 43.25 -22.72
N GLU A 846 -4.74 42.31 -22.65
CA GLU A 846 -3.77 42.03 -23.71
C GLU A 846 -4.44 41.55 -24.99
N ASP A 847 -5.41 40.64 -24.93
CA ASP A 847 -6.17 40.17 -26.08
C ASP A 847 -6.93 41.30 -26.76
N PHE A 848 -7.53 42.19 -25.96
CA PHE A 848 -8.15 43.41 -26.47
C PHE A 848 -7.14 44.29 -27.20
N LEU A 849 -5.97 44.54 -26.60
CA LEU A 849 -4.92 45.36 -27.20
C LEU A 849 -4.36 44.71 -28.46
N ASN A 850 -4.08 43.40 -28.44
CA ASN A 850 -3.58 42.61 -29.56
C ASN A 850 -4.54 42.61 -30.74
N ARG A 851 -5.83 42.36 -30.49
CA ARG A 851 -6.86 42.44 -31.52
C ARG A 851 -6.95 43.85 -32.10
N THR A 852 -7.00 44.87 -31.24
CA THR A 852 -7.07 46.27 -31.66
C THR A 852 -5.86 46.68 -32.50
N ALA A 853 -4.66 46.27 -32.08
CA ALA A 853 -3.41 46.52 -32.79
C ALA A 853 -3.40 45.88 -34.18
N ARG A 854 -3.86 44.63 -34.28
CA ARG A 854 -3.93 43.88 -35.56
C ARG A 854 -4.94 44.48 -36.53
N GLU A 855 -6.14 44.80 -36.05
CA GLU A 855 -7.24 45.35 -36.88
C GLU A 855 -6.96 46.76 -37.43
N ASN A 856 -6.01 47.49 -36.83
CA ASN A 856 -5.71 48.88 -37.18
C ASN A 856 -4.27 49.08 -37.68
N ARG A 857 -3.60 47.98 -38.02
CA ARG A 857 -2.24 47.96 -38.58
C ARG A 857 -2.33 48.18 -40.10
N GLY A 858 -1.58 49.15 -40.64
CA GLY A 858 -1.30 49.19 -42.08
C GLY A 858 -0.36 48.05 -42.50
N GLU A 859 -0.33 47.71 -43.79
CA GLU A 859 0.45 46.56 -44.34
C GLU A 859 1.94 46.56 -43.96
N ALA A 860 2.53 47.71 -43.59
CA ALA A 860 3.94 47.86 -43.22
C ALA A 860 4.21 48.33 -41.77
N GLU A 861 3.18 48.48 -40.92
CA GLU A 861 3.35 49.14 -39.61
C GLU A 861 3.63 48.14 -38.48
N GLY A 862 4.01 48.57 -37.27
CA GLY A 862 4.29 47.71 -36.09
C GLY A 862 3.12 47.62 -35.10
N TYR A 863 3.20 46.75 -34.08
CA TYR A 863 2.19 46.60 -33.02
C TYR A 863 1.79 47.95 -32.38
N GLU A 864 2.79 48.72 -31.94
CA GLU A 864 2.56 50.03 -31.33
C GLU A 864 1.84 50.98 -32.29
N ARG A 865 2.21 50.95 -33.57
CA ARG A 865 1.65 51.85 -34.58
C ARG A 865 0.18 51.53 -34.89
N GLY A 866 -0.21 50.25 -34.82
CA GLY A 866 -1.62 49.84 -34.91
C GLY A 866 -2.48 50.37 -33.75
N LEU A 867 -2.01 50.24 -32.50
CA LEU A 867 -2.68 50.84 -31.34
C LEU A 867 -2.76 52.37 -31.46
N GLN A 868 -1.69 52.97 -31.96
CA GLN A 868 -1.58 54.40 -32.18
C GLN A 868 -2.60 54.94 -33.20
N ASN A 869 -2.78 54.23 -34.32
CA ASN A 869 -3.78 54.55 -35.34
C ASN A 869 -5.20 54.47 -34.77
N TYR A 870 -5.50 53.37 -34.05
CA TYR A 870 -6.81 53.18 -33.43
C TYR A 870 -7.11 54.28 -32.40
N MET A 871 -6.14 54.61 -31.55
CA MET A 871 -6.31 55.69 -30.58
C MET A 871 -6.47 57.05 -31.27
N SER A 872 -5.70 57.34 -32.32
CA SER A 872 -5.80 58.60 -33.07
C SER A 872 -7.19 58.78 -33.68
N ALA A 873 -7.71 57.73 -34.30
CA ALA A 873 -9.07 57.71 -34.86
C ALA A 873 -10.13 57.80 -33.74
N SER A 874 -9.96 57.04 -32.66
CA SER A 874 -10.87 57.01 -31.53
C SER A 874 -10.90 58.32 -30.73
N MET A 875 -9.77 59.01 -30.58
CA MET A 875 -9.71 60.32 -29.91
C MET A 875 -10.53 61.39 -30.63
N ARG A 876 -10.65 61.26 -31.97
CA ARG A 876 -11.46 62.16 -32.82
C ARG A 876 -12.94 61.76 -32.86
N THR A 877 -13.25 60.46 -32.75
CA THR A 877 -14.60 59.92 -33.02
C THR A 877 -15.33 59.39 -31.77
N SER A 878 -14.62 58.80 -30.82
CA SER A 878 -15.16 58.23 -29.58
C SER A 878 -14.11 58.13 -28.46
N LYS A 879 -14.07 59.12 -27.57
CA LYS A 879 -13.15 59.13 -26.40
C LYS A 879 -13.30 57.90 -25.48
N ASN A 880 -14.45 57.21 -25.50
CA ASN A 880 -14.64 55.96 -24.76
C ASN A 880 -13.74 54.83 -25.27
N ARG A 881 -13.55 54.71 -26.58
CA ARG A 881 -12.67 53.68 -27.18
C ARG A 881 -11.21 53.95 -26.87
N ALA A 882 -10.80 55.22 -26.87
CA ALA A 882 -9.46 55.62 -26.47
C ALA A 882 -9.19 55.35 -24.98
N ALA A 883 -10.17 55.61 -24.11
CA ALA A 883 -10.08 55.29 -22.68
C ALA A 883 -9.96 53.77 -22.43
N GLU A 884 -10.58 52.93 -23.25
CA GLU A 884 -10.45 51.47 -23.16
C GLU A 884 -9.03 51.02 -23.40
N VAL A 885 -8.39 51.53 -24.47
CA VAL A 885 -6.98 51.25 -24.76
C VAL A 885 -6.10 51.69 -23.59
N ILE A 886 -6.26 52.91 -23.08
CA ILE A 886 -5.45 53.41 -21.96
C ILE A 886 -5.62 52.53 -20.71
N VAL A 887 -6.87 52.18 -20.35
CA VAL A 887 -7.13 51.32 -19.19
C VAL A 887 -6.52 49.95 -19.38
N CYS A 888 -6.76 49.29 -20.53
CA CYS A 888 -6.19 47.98 -20.81
C CYS A 888 -4.65 48.02 -20.83
N THR A 889 -4.04 49.06 -21.40
CA THR A 889 -2.58 49.25 -21.38
C THR A 889 -2.05 49.43 -19.96
N ILE A 890 -2.74 50.18 -19.10
CA ILE A 890 -2.30 50.34 -17.70
C ILE A 890 -2.44 49.03 -16.95
N LEU A 891 -3.58 48.35 -17.07
CA LEU A 891 -3.88 47.11 -16.34
C LEU A 891 -3.03 45.92 -16.80
N SER A 892 -2.60 45.87 -18.07
CA SER A 892 -1.69 44.83 -18.57
C SER A 892 -0.21 45.08 -18.27
N ASN A 893 0.15 46.23 -17.69
CA ASN A 893 1.54 46.60 -17.40
C ASN A 893 1.87 46.58 -15.90
N PRO A 894 3.16 46.54 -15.50
CA PRO A 894 3.57 46.51 -14.09
C PRO A 894 2.99 47.65 -13.24
N ILE A 895 2.73 48.81 -13.84
CA ILE A 895 2.14 49.97 -13.16
C ILE A 895 0.69 49.71 -12.69
N GLY A 896 -0.04 48.82 -13.36
CA GLY A 896 -1.42 48.46 -13.04
C GLY A 896 -1.59 47.19 -12.22
N MET A 897 -0.52 46.44 -11.96
CA MET A 897 -0.56 45.13 -11.28
C MET A 897 -1.25 45.19 -9.91
N SER A 898 -1.01 46.25 -9.13
CA SER A 898 -1.68 46.43 -7.84
C SER A 898 -3.19 46.67 -7.96
N MET A 899 -3.64 47.25 -9.08
CA MET A 899 -5.06 47.48 -9.35
C MET A 899 -5.75 46.21 -9.79
N THR A 900 -5.15 45.45 -10.72
CA THR A 900 -5.70 44.17 -11.17
C THR A 900 -5.77 43.15 -10.02
N GLU A 901 -4.76 43.11 -9.17
CA GLU A 901 -4.78 42.34 -7.93
C GLU A 901 -5.89 42.81 -6.99
N SER A 902 -6.02 44.13 -6.77
CA SER A 902 -7.08 44.68 -5.92
C SER A 902 -8.48 44.39 -6.46
N ILE A 903 -8.65 44.32 -7.79
CA ILE A 903 -9.89 43.91 -8.45
C ILE A 903 -10.14 42.42 -8.20
N ALA A 904 -9.13 41.58 -8.41
CA ALA A 904 -9.23 40.14 -8.25
C ALA A 904 -9.48 39.69 -6.80
N ALA A 905 -8.92 40.42 -5.83
CA ALA A 905 -9.05 40.15 -4.40
C ALA A 905 -10.40 40.56 -3.80
N ASP A 906 -11.19 41.41 -4.48
CA ASP A 906 -12.45 41.91 -3.96
C ASP A 906 -13.63 41.03 -4.43
N PRO A 907 -14.28 40.26 -3.54
CA PRO A 907 -15.37 39.36 -3.92
C PRO A 907 -16.64 40.10 -4.39
N LEU A 908 -16.78 41.39 -4.07
CA LEU A 908 -17.92 42.21 -4.48
C LEU A 908 -17.72 42.80 -5.88
N LEU A 909 -16.50 42.75 -6.42
CA LEU A 909 -16.12 43.45 -7.63
C LEU A 909 -16.05 42.47 -8.81
N LYS A 910 -16.98 42.58 -9.76
CA LYS A 910 -16.85 41.86 -11.04
C LYS A 910 -15.80 42.56 -11.91
N PRO A 911 -14.76 41.87 -12.42
CA PRO A 911 -13.66 42.52 -13.15
C PRO A 911 -14.12 43.37 -14.34
N LYS A 912 -15.05 42.85 -15.14
CA LYS A 912 -15.65 43.57 -16.27
C LYS A 912 -16.30 44.89 -15.87
N ASN A 913 -16.94 44.94 -14.70
CA ASN A 913 -17.59 46.16 -14.19
C ASN A 913 -16.54 47.17 -13.71
N ALA A 914 -15.50 46.70 -13.03
CA ALA A 914 -14.38 47.54 -12.60
C ALA A 914 -13.68 48.18 -13.80
N ILE A 915 -13.36 47.40 -14.84
CA ILE A 915 -12.71 47.88 -16.06
C ILE A 915 -13.58 48.90 -16.76
N ARG A 916 -14.88 48.64 -16.94
CA ARG A 916 -15.84 49.61 -17.54
C ARG A 916 -15.96 50.90 -16.74
N MET A 917 -15.95 50.79 -15.40
CA MET A 917 -15.98 51.95 -14.51
C MET A 917 -14.70 52.79 -14.69
N LEU A 918 -13.52 52.15 -14.68
CA LEU A 918 -12.25 52.81 -14.92
C LEU A 918 -12.21 53.46 -16.31
N GLN A 919 -12.69 52.77 -17.35
CA GLN A 919 -12.82 53.30 -18.71
C GLN A 919 -13.69 54.55 -18.74
N LYS A 920 -14.86 54.53 -18.10
CA LYS A 920 -15.75 55.70 -18.01
C LYS A 920 -15.04 56.88 -17.32
N LYS A 921 -14.32 56.62 -16.23
CA LYS A 921 -13.63 57.64 -15.45
C LYS A 921 -12.41 58.22 -16.16
N VAL A 922 -11.65 57.38 -16.88
CA VAL A 922 -10.56 57.84 -17.75
C VAL A 922 -11.13 58.65 -18.92
N CYS A 923 -12.25 58.25 -19.52
CA CYS A 923 -12.91 59.06 -20.55
C CYS A 923 -13.37 60.43 -20.01
N GLU A 924 -13.94 60.49 -18.80
CA GLU A 924 -14.26 61.75 -18.11
C GLU A 924 -13.00 62.61 -17.88
N TYR A 925 -11.89 62.01 -17.45
CA TYR A 925 -10.60 62.68 -17.29
C TYR A 925 -10.12 63.30 -18.61
N MET A 926 -10.17 62.55 -19.71
CA MET A 926 -9.78 63.01 -21.06
C MET A 926 -10.73 64.06 -21.66
N LYS A 927 -11.96 64.19 -21.15
CA LYS A 927 -12.88 65.27 -21.55
C LYS A 927 -12.54 66.60 -20.90
N LYS A 928 -11.93 66.60 -19.71
CA LYS A 928 -11.62 67.82 -18.95
C LYS A 928 -10.45 68.64 -19.49
N ASP A 929 -9.55 68.03 -20.26
CA ASP A 929 -8.45 68.73 -20.92
C ASP A 929 -8.40 68.43 -22.43
N PRO A 930 -9.07 69.25 -23.27
CA PRO A 930 -9.12 69.06 -24.72
C PRO A 930 -7.77 69.23 -25.42
N ARG A 931 -6.76 69.84 -24.77
CA ARG A 931 -5.45 70.14 -25.37
C ARG A 931 -4.55 68.90 -25.42
N LYS A 932 -4.87 67.86 -24.64
CA LYS A 932 -4.18 66.58 -24.62
C LYS A 932 -4.64 65.72 -25.81
N GLY A 933 -4.02 65.95 -26.98
CA GLY A 933 -4.21 65.13 -28.18
C GLY A 933 -3.52 63.75 -28.09
N TYR A 934 -3.69 62.92 -29.12
CA TYR A 934 -3.18 61.54 -29.19
C TYR A 934 -1.68 61.37 -28.81
N ASN A 935 -0.80 62.27 -29.24
CA ASN A 935 0.65 62.20 -28.94
C ASN A 935 1.00 62.34 -27.45
N TYR A 936 0.07 62.88 -26.65
CA TYR A 936 0.33 63.21 -25.25
C TYR A 936 0.33 61.97 -24.34
N PHE A 937 -0.46 60.94 -24.67
CA PHE A 937 -0.67 59.79 -23.76
C PHE A 937 0.32 58.63 -23.96
N TYR A 938 0.92 58.47 -25.15
CA TYR A 938 1.86 57.37 -25.43
C TYR A 938 3.33 57.79 -25.41
N ARG A 939 3.65 59.08 -25.57
CA ARG A 939 5.04 59.57 -25.51
C ARG A 939 5.48 60.02 -24.11
N ASP A 940 4.55 60.21 -23.19
CA ASP A 940 4.82 60.70 -21.85
C ASP A 940 4.53 59.62 -20.79
N ALA A 941 5.58 58.91 -20.37
CA ALA A 941 5.52 57.93 -19.29
C ALA A 941 5.04 58.55 -17.96
N GLU A 942 5.29 59.84 -17.75
CA GLU A 942 4.84 60.57 -16.57
C GLU A 942 3.32 60.72 -16.58
N GLU A 943 2.70 60.97 -17.73
CA GLU A 943 1.25 61.07 -17.85
C GLU A 943 0.57 59.71 -17.67
N MET A 944 1.09 58.62 -18.24
CA MET A 944 0.58 57.27 -17.97
C MET A 944 0.62 56.94 -16.48
N THR A 945 1.68 57.37 -15.78
CA THR A 945 1.80 57.23 -14.33
C THR A 945 0.75 58.09 -13.59
N LYS A 946 0.47 59.31 -14.05
CA LYS A 946 -0.61 60.17 -13.49
C LYS A 946 -1.98 59.54 -13.66
N ILE A 947 -2.27 58.97 -14.84
CA ILE A 947 -3.54 58.28 -15.11
C ILE A 947 -3.65 57.02 -14.25
N ALA A 948 -2.58 56.23 -14.13
CA ALA A 948 -2.56 55.05 -13.27
C ALA A 948 -2.86 55.41 -11.80
N LYS A 949 -2.26 56.49 -11.27
CA LYS A 949 -2.57 57.01 -9.93
C LYS A 949 -4.03 57.46 -9.81
N PHE A 950 -4.57 58.10 -10.85
CA PHE A 950 -5.99 58.48 -10.89
C PHE A 950 -6.92 57.27 -10.92
N MET A 951 -6.59 56.23 -11.70
CA MET A 951 -7.32 54.97 -11.76
C MET A 951 -7.31 54.26 -10.42
N ASP A 952 -6.16 54.14 -9.76
CA ASP A 952 -6.03 53.51 -8.45
C ASP A 952 -6.86 54.23 -7.38
N LYS A 953 -6.81 55.57 -7.34
CA LYS A 953 -7.67 56.38 -6.46
C LYS A 953 -9.16 56.15 -6.74
N THR A 954 -9.53 56.09 -8.02
CA THR A 954 -10.91 55.87 -8.46
C THR A 954 -11.40 54.49 -8.06
N LEU A 955 -10.59 53.45 -8.27
CA LEU A 955 -10.89 52.08 -7.87
C LEU A 955 -11.11 51.99 -6.35
N LYS A 956 -10.22 52.60 -5.55
CA LYS A 956 -10.35 52.63 -4.08
C LYS A 956 -11.63 53.31 -3.62
N ASN A 957 -12.06 54.38 -4.28
CA ASN A 957 -13.33 55.03 -3.96
C ASN A 957 -14.53 54.15 -4.32
N TYR A 958 -14.51 53.54 -5.50
CA TYR A 958 -15.56 52.64 -5.95
C TYR A 958 -15.72 51.42 -5.02
N GLN A 959 -14.61 50.85 -4.53
CA GLN A 959 -14.64 49.78 -3.53
C GLN A 959 -15.22 50.23 -2.19
N LYS A 960 -15.01 51.49 -1.79
CA LYS A 960 -15.63 52.05 -0.56
C LYS A 960 -17.14 52.23 -0.73
N GLU A 961 -17.58 52.71 -1.90
CA GLU A 961 -18.99 52.85 -2.24
C GLU A 961 -19.70 51.49 -2.18
N LEU A 962 -19.16 50.46 -2.86
CA LEU A 962 -19.72 49.11 -2.84
C LEU A 962 -19.80 48.46 -1.45
N LYS A 963 -18.85 48.78 -0.56
CA LYS A 963 -18.89 48.33 0.84
C LYS A 963 -19.93 49.08 1.65
N THR A 964 -20.16 50.35 1.34
CA THR A 964 -21.18 51.18 2.01
C THR A 964 -22.58 50.72 1.59
N ASP A 965 -22.79 50.46 0.29
CA ASP A 965 -24.05 49.97 -0.26
C ASP A 965 -24.38 48.56 0.30
N ASN A 966 -23.42 47.64 0.34
CA ASN A 966 -23.64 46.33 0.96
C ASN A 966 -23.90 46.39 2.47
N ASN A 967 -23.32 47.35 3.18
CA ASN A 967 -23.60 47.53 4.61
C ASN A 967 -24.99 48.15 4.81
N LEU A 968 -25.44 49.04 3.93
CA LEU A 968 -26.80 49.59 3.93
C LEU A 968 -27.84 48.50 3.62
N ASP A 969 -27.57 47.62 2.65
CA ASP A 969 -28.42 46.48 2.35
C ASP A 969 -28.49 45.48 3.52
N LYS A 970 -27.37 45.20 4.20
CA LYS A 970 -27.37 44.37 5.42
C LYS A 970 -28.07 45.03 6.60
N ILE A 971 -28.03 46.36 6.72
CA ILE A 971 -28.77 47.11 7.75
C ILE A 971 -30.27 47.14 7.42
N HIS A 972 -30.66 47.20 6.15
CA HIS A 972 -32.06 47.07 5.75
C HIS A 972 -32.61 45.64 5.88
N ILE A 973 -31.79 44.62 5.67
CA ILE A 973 -32.17 43.21 5.91
C ILE A 973 -32.31 42.92 7.42
N ASN A 974 -31.43 43.47 8.28
CA ASN A 974 -31.56 43.29 9.74
C ASN A 974 -32.73 44.08 10.37
N ASN A 975 -33.28 45.09 9.68
CA ASN A 975 -34.50 45.80 10.11
C ASN A 975 -35.80 45.18 9.59
N ASN A 976 -35.72 44.16 8.72
CA ASN A 976 -36.86 43.39 8.23
C ASN A 976 -36.66 41.89 8.49
N ASN A 977 -36.46 41.51 9.76
CA ASN A 977 -36.65 40.11 10.18
C ASN A 977 -38.14 39.81 10.31
N LEU A 978 -38.76 39.46 9.18
CA LEU A 978 -39.92 38.58 9.08
C LEU A 978 -40.16 38.28 7.59
N ILE A 979 -39.57 37.18 7.11
CA ILE A 979 -40.19 36.15 6.25
C ILE A 979 -39.06 35.23 5.73
N ASP A 980 -39.18 33.95 6.06
CA ASP A 980 -38.33 32.86 5.63
C ASP A 980 -38.38 32.61 4.11
N SER A 981 -37.23 32.11 3.62
CA SER A 981 -37.05 31.29 2.40
C SER A 981 -37.45 31.90 1.06
N ILE A 982 -36.50 32.07 0.15
CA ILE A 982 -36.65 31.70 -1.27
C ILE A 982 -35.27 31.45 -1.88
N ASP A 983 -35.19 30.27 -2.47
CA ASP A 983 -34.19 29.68 -3.34
C ASP A 983 -33.96 30.55 -4.60
N LEU A 984 -32.71 30.82 -4.98
CA LEU A 984 -32.36 31.53 -6.22
C LEU A 984 -31.54 30.62 -7.14
N GLY A 985 -32.28 29.81 -7.89
CA GLY A 985 -31.82 29.13 -9.09
C GLY A 985 -31.69 30.08 -10.31
N SER A 986 -30.77 29.67 -11.19
CA SER A 986 -30.52 30.02 -12.61
C SER A 986 -31.24 31.21 -13.26
N VAL A 987 -30.46 32.09 -13.89
CA VAL A 987 -30.89 32.85 -15.08
C VAL A 987 -29.73 32.92 -16.08
N ASP A 988 -29.84 32.10 -17.13
CA ASP A 988 -29.24 32.36 -18.43
C ASP A 988 -30.21 33.19 -19.30
N ASP A 989 -29.65 33.79 -20.35
CA ASP A 989 -30.31 34.39 -21.53
C ASP A 989 -30.98 35.77 -21.44
N VAL A 990 -30.21 36.81 -21.82
CA VAL A 990 -30.67 37.86 -22.76
C VAL A 990 -29.44 38.44 -23.48
N ASN A 991 -29.24 38.12 -24.77
CA ASN A 991 -28.64 39.00 -25.79
C ASN A 991 -28.59 38.32 -27.16
N THR A 992 -29.57 38.58 -28.04
CA THR A 992 -29.37 38.68 -29.50
C THR A 992 -30.66 39.07 -30.21
N ILE A 993 -30.83 40.37 -30.51
CA ILE A 993 -31.63 40.86 -31.65
C ILE A 993 -30.98 42.15 -32.14
N ILE A 994 -30.25 42.11 -33.26
CA ILE A 994 -30.31 43.12 -34.33
C ILE A 994 -30.04 42.38 -35.66
N ASP A 995 -31.10 42.28 -36.46
CA ASP A 995 -31.10 41.91 -37.87
C ASP A 995 -30.23 42.85 -38.71
N ASN A 996 -29.57 42.30 -39.73
CA ASN A 996 -29.58 42.94 -41.04
C ASN A 996 -29.49 41.92 -42.18
N LYS A 997 -30.48 42.00 -43.06
CA LYS A 997 -30.70 41.21 -44.28
C LYS A 997 -29.67 41.56 -45.35
N SER A 998 -29.21 40.55 -46.11
CA SER A 998 -29.11 40.68 -47.57
C SER A 998 -29.35 39.32 -48.24
N ARG A 999 -30.31 39.36 -49.17
CA ARG A 999 -30.73 38.30 -50.10
C ARG A 999 -29.59 37.87 -51.04
N THR A 1000 -29.58 36.59 -51.41
CA THR A 1000 -29.51 36.13 -52.82
C THR A 1000 -29.97 34.68 -52.93
N ASP A 1001 -30.62 34.38 -54.05
CA ASP A 1001 -31.46 33.23 -54.39
C ASP A 1001 -30.72 31.94 -54.80
N SER A 1002 -31.53 30.86 -54.89
CA SER A 1002 -31.37 29.62 -55.70
C SER A 1002 -30.30 28.64 -55.20
N MET A 1003 -30.44 27.31 -55.23
CA MET A 1003 -31.38 26.38 -55.86
C MET A 1003 -31.21 25.01 -55.15
N ASP A 1004 -32.24 24.15 -55.24
CA ASP A 1004 -32.25 22.66 -55.24
C ASP A 1004 -31.06 21.88 -54.65
N SER A 1005 -31.20 20.79 -53.89
CA SER A 1005 -32.20 19.73 -53.77
C SER A 1005 -31.76 18.90 -52.55
N GLY A 1006 -32.61 18.40 -51.66
CA GLY A 1006 -33.45 17.24 -51.90
C GLY A 1006 -33.33 16.28 -50.72
N ARG A 1007 -34.50 15.98 -50.08
CA ARG A 1007 -34.87 14.77 -49.31
C ARG A 1007 -33.95 14.33 -48.16
N SER A 1008 -34.42 13.95 -46.97
CA SER A 1008 -35.72 13.61 -46.38
C SER A 1008 -35.37 13.38 -44.90
N SER A 1009 -35.93 14.06 -43.90
CA SER A 1009 -37.19 13.68 -43.22
C SER A 1009 -37.16 12.21 -42.79
N ASN A 1010 -37.31 11.79 -41.54
CA ASN A 1010 -37.98 12.32 -40.35
C ASN A 1010 -37.34 11.62 -39.13
N SER A 1011 -36.97 12.30 -38.05
CA SER A 1011 -37.80 13.05 -37.11
C SER A 1011 -38.59 12.14 -36.14
N ILE A 1012 -38.35 12.41 -34.85
CA ILE A 1012 -39.39 12.84 -33.90
C ILE A 1012 -40.01 11.77 -32.97
N ILE A 1013 -39.61 11.89 -31.70
CA ILE A 1013 -40.45 12.28 -30.53
C ILE A 1013 -40.86 11.22 -29.50
N ASN A 1014 -40.24 11.42 -28.33
CA ASN A 1014 -40.82 11.70 -27.01
C ASN A 1014 -41.57 10.64 -26.18
N THR A 1015 -40.99 10.51 -24.98
CA THR A 1015 -41.55 10.78 -23.65
C THR A 1015 -42.82 10.08 -23.17
N ASN A 1016 -42.63 9.52 -21.97
CA ASN A 1016 -43.31 9.89 -20.72
C ASN A 1016 -44.48 9.05 -20.19
N THR A 1017 -44.28 8.75 -18.90
CA THR A 1017 -45.21 8.76 -17.76
C THR A 1017 -46.23 7.65 -17.57
N ASN A 1018 -46.01 6.95 -16.44
CA ASN A 1018 -46.93 6.76 -15.32
C ASN A 1018 -48.40 6.45 -15.64
N GLN A 1019 -48.86 5.29 -15.16
CA GLN A 1019 -49.93 5.26 -14.15
C GLN A 1019 -50.06 3.92 -13.43
N LYS A 1020 -50.24 4.02 -12.11
CA LYS A 1020 -50.69 2.98 -11.17
C LYS A 1020 -52.10 2.49 -11.54
N ASN A 1021 -52.40 1.21 -11.34
CA ASN A 1021 -53.28 0.74 -10.25
C ASN A 1021 -53.68 -0.75 -10.37
N ASN A 1022 -53.55 -1.43 -9.24
CA ASN A 1022 -54.46 -2.41 -8.62
C ASN A 1022 -55.38 -3.30 -9.48
N GLY A 1023 -55.27 -4.62 -9.26
CA GLY A 1023 -56.33 -5.57 -9.57
C GLY A 1023 -56.08 -6.97 -9.00
N LYS A 1024 -56.58 -7.25 -7.79
CA LYS A 1024 -56.74 -8.59 -7.19
C LYS A 1024 -57.79 -9.42 -7.94
N LYS A 1025 -57.50 -10.71 -8.17
CA LYS A 1025 -58.33 -11.93 -7.94
C LYS A 1025 -57.92 -13.01 -8.96
N LYS A 1026 -57.35 -14.15 -8.56
CA LYS A 1026 -57.93 -15.37 -7.94
C LYS A 1026 -58.61 -16.33 -8.93
N ASP A 1027 -58.06 -17.54 -8.90
CA ASP A 1027 -58.64 -18.87 -9.17
C ASP A 1027 -58.96 -19.34 -10.60
N THR A 1028 -58.29 -20.44 -10.94
CA THR A 1028 -58.78 -21.77 -11.40
C THR A 1028 -57.75 -22.30 -12.40
N GLY A 1029 -57.19 -23.51 -12.37
CA GLY A 1029 -57.43 -24.73 -11.63
C GLY A 1029 -57.03 -25.90 -12.57
N ARG A 1030 -56.48 -27.00 -12.00
CA ARG A 1030 -56.34 -28.35 -12.62
C ARG A 1030 -55.38 -28.50 -13.81
N LYS A 1031 -54.70 -29.63 -14.05
CA LYS A 1031 -54.42 -30.92 -13.38
C LYS A 1031 -53.44 -31.65 -14.33
N SER A 1032 -52.51 -32.43 -13.77
CA SER A 1032 -51.90 -33.68 -14.28
C SER A 1032 -51.17 -33.62 -15.64
N THR A 1033 -50.14 -34.41 -15.98
CA THR A 1033 -49.68 -35.71 -15.50
C THR A 1033 -48.33 -36.02 -16.17
N MET A 1034 -47.45 -36.69 -15.43
CA MET A 1034 -46.52 -37.77 -15.83
C MET A 1034 -45.53 -37.65 -17.00
N SER A 1035 -44.26 -37.84 -16.58
CA SER A 1035 -43.22 -38.76 -17.09
C SER A 1035 -42.69 -38.61 -18.52
N LYS A 1036 -41.38 -38.35 -18.64
CA LYS A 1036 -40.34 -39.38 -18.47
C LYS A 1036 -39.10 -38.76 -17.86
#